data_AF-A0A3N0XP35-F1
#
_entry.id   AF-A0A3N0XP35-F1
#
_cell.length_a   1.000
_cell.length_b   1.000
_cell.length_c   1.000
_cell.angle_alpha   90.00
_cell.angle_beta   90.00
_cell.angle_gamma   90.00
#
_symmetry.space_group_name_H-M   'P 1'
#
loop_
_entity.id
_entity.type
_entity.pdbx_description
1 polymer ?
#
loop_
_entity_poly.entity_id
_entity_poly.type
_entity_poly.pdbx_seq_one_letter_code
_entity_poly.pdbx_strand_id
1 'polypeptide(L)'
;MEDLITYTKNLGPGMTKMAKMIDERQQELTHQEHRVMLVNSMNTVKELLPVLISGIKIFVTTRTSQGKGVEEALKNRNFTVEKMSAEIHEIIRVLQLTSWDEDAWANKDTEAMKRALALIDSKMAQAKNWLRDPHAQPGDAGEQAIRQILDEAGKVGELCAGKERRDIVGTAKTLGQITEQVSEMRARGQGASPVAMQKAQQVSQGLDVLTGKVENAARKLEAMTGSKQAIAKRIDAAQSWLADPHGGPEGEENIKALLGEARKIADLCEDPKEREDILRNMGEIAGLTAKLSELKKAGKGDTPEARALAKQIATALQNLQSKTSKAVANTRPAKAAVHLEGKIEQAQRWIDNPTLDDSGVGQAAIRGLVAEGRRLANALPASQRHELLGKCEEVEHLMAQLAELAARGEGDGPQARAIAQQLQDTLRELKGKMQEAMTQEVSDIFSDTTTPVKLLAVAATAPPDAPNREEVFEERAANFENHAGRLGATAEKAAAVGTANKSTVEGIQAAVKSARDLTPQVISAARILLKNPGNQAAYEHFETMKNQWIDNVEKMTGLVDEAIDTRSLLDASEEAIKKDLDKCQVAMANHQPQMLVAGATSIARRANRILLVAKREVENSEDPKFRETVKAASDELSRTISPMVMDAKAVAANIQDQGLQRGFLDSGFKILGAVAKVREAFQPQEPDFPPPPPPDLEHLQISDNAAPPKPPLPEGEVPPPRPPPPEEKDEEFPEQQAGEMVSEPMMVAARQLHDEARKWSSKGNDIIGAAKRMALLMAEMSRLVRGSGGNKRALIQCAKDIAKASDEVTRLAKEVAKQCTDKRIRTNLLQVCERIPTISTQLKILSTVKATMLGRTNISEEESEQATEMLVHNAQNLMQSVKETVREAEAASIKIRTDAGFTLRWVRKTPCQNALFGMGNPLLDISAVVDKDFLDKYGLKPNDQILAEEKHKALFDEIVNKSKVEYHAGGSTQNSVKIAQWMIQEPHKVATFFGCIGTDHFGEILKQKAAEAHVDAHYYEQSKEPTGTCAACITGDNRSLVANLAAANCYNKEKHLDVDSNWSLVEKAQVYYIAGFFLTVSPESILKVAKHASDNNKIFGLNLSAPFISQFFKEPLMKVMPYVDIIFGNETEAATFAKEQGFETEDIAEIARRVQSLLKFNKNRQRIVVFTQGREDTVATVGDKVKVFPVLDIDQNDIVDTNGAGDAFVGGFLSELVQEKPLEECIRAGHYAANVIIRRAGCTFPEKPDFQ
;
A
#
# COMPACT_ATOMS: atom_id res chain seq x y z
N MET A 1 -48.63 -30.05 -16.76
CA MET A 1 -47.72 -29.59 -17.84
C MET A 1 -48.28 -28.35 -18.54
N GLU A 2 -49.57 -28.30 -18.84
CA GLU A 2 -50.24 -27.12 -19.45
C GLU A 2 -50.06 -25.83 -18.64
N ASP A 3 -50.25 -25.88 -17.32
CA ASP A 3 -50.04 -24.72 -16.44
C ASP A 3 -48.60 -24.17 -16.48
N LEU A 4 -47.59 -25.03 -16.67
CA LEU A 4 -46.19 -24.61 -16.80
C LEU A 4 -45.96 -23.87 -18.14
N ILE A 5 -46.61 -24.32 -19.22
CA ILE A 5 -46.55 -23.63 -20.51
C ILE A 5 -47.19 -22.24 -20.39
N THR A 6 -48.35 -22.15 -19.73
CA THR A 6 -49.02 -20.88 -19.45
C THR A 6 -48.16 -19.97 -18.55
N TYR A 7 -47.55 -20.52 -17.50
CA TYR A 7 -46.62 -19.79 -16.62
C TYR A 7 -45.44 -19.21 -17.40
N THR A 8 -44.81 -20.01 -18.27
CA THR A 8 -43.68 -19.57 -19.11
C THR A 8 -44.10 -18.48 -20.09
N LYS A 9 -45.27 -18.62 -20.73
CA LYS A 9 -45.83 -17.61 -21.64
C LYS A 9 -46.12 -16.28 -20.94
N ASN A 10 -46.55 -16.30 -19.67
CA ASN A 10 -46.86 -15.10 -18.91
C ASN A 10 -45.60 -14.45 -18.32
N LEU A 11 -44.64 -15.24 -17.85
CA LEU A 11 -43.42 -14.75 -17.22
C LEU A 11 -42.45 -14.14 -18.24
N GLY A 12 -42.25 -14.79 -19.39
CA GLY A 12 -41.26 -14.38 -20.40
C GLY A 12 -41.33 -12.91 -20.84
N PRO A 13 -42.52 -12.39 -21.23
CA PRO A 13 -42.68 -10.98 -21.59
C PRO A 13 -42.39 -10.02 -20.43
N GLY A 14 -42.81 -10.37 -19.21
CA GLY A 14 -42.53 -9.58 -18.01
C GLY A 14 -41.04 -9.47 -17.71
N MET A 15 -40.30 -10.59 -17.80
CA MET A 15 -38.86 -10.62 -17.60
C MET A 15 -38.11 -9.84 -18.67
N THR A 16 -38.54 -9.94 -19.93
CA THR A 16 -37.94 -9.19 -21.04
C THR A 16 -38.15 -7.68 -20.87
N LYS A 17 -39.37 -7.28 -20.48
CA LYS A 17 -39.68 -5.87 -20.20
C LYS A 17 -38.86 -5.34 -19.02
N MET A 18 -38.76 -6.10 -17.93
CA MET A 18 -37.94 -5.74 -16.77
C MET A 18 -36.48 -5.57 -17.16
N ALA A 19 -35.90 -6.54 -17.88
CA ALA A 19 -34.52 -6.47 -18.35
C ALA A 19 -34.24 -5.21 -19.18
N LYS A 20 -35.16 -4.85 -20.10
CA LYS A 20 -35.06 -3.65 -20.92
C LYS A 20 -35.14 -2.37 -20.09
N MET A 21 -36.09 -2.27 -19.16
CA MET A 21 -36.24 -1.09 -18.30
C MET A 21 -35.01 -0.87 -17.41
N ILE A 22 -34.42 -1.94 -16.89
CA ILE A 22 -33.18 -1.86 -16.08
C ILE A 22 -31.99 -1.44 -16.95
N ASP A 23 -31.88 -1.96 -18.17
CA ASP A 23 -30.80 -1.59 -19.09
C ASP A 23 -30.89 -0.11 -19.54
N GLU A 24 -32.09 0.39 -19.82
CA GLU A 24 -32.30 1.82 -20.09
C GLU A 24 -31.95 2.66 -18.85
N ARG A 25 -32.39 2.23 -17.66
CA ARG A 25 -32.15 2.99 -16.43
C ARG A 25 -30.68 3.04 -16.03
N GLN A 26 -29.92 1.95 -16.17
CA GLN A 26 -28.50 1.98 -15.79
C GLN A 26 -27.67 2.93 -16.65
N GLN A 27 -28.09 3.19 -17.90
CA GLN A 27 -27.39 4.14 -18.78
C GLN A 27 -27.54 5.59 -18.31
N GLU A 28 -28.62 5.90 -17.58
CA GLU A 28 -28.89 7.23 -17.03
C GLU A 28 -28.18 7.49 -15.68
N LEU A 29 -27.67 6.46 -15.02
CA LEU A 29 -27.06 6.58 -13.70
C LEU A 29 -25.64 7.14 -13.79
N THR A 30 -25.32 8.06 -12.88
CA THR A 30 -23.99 8.66 -12.77
C THR A 30 -23.05 7.89 -11.84
N HIS A 31 -23.59 7.17 -10.86
CA HIS A 31 -22.82 6.32 -9.95
C HIS A 31 -22.58 4.95 -10.57
N GLN A 32 -21.33 4.68 -10.96
CA GLN A 32 -20.93 3.43 -11.60
C GLN A 32 -21.21 2.19 -10.72
N GLU A 33 -21.05 2.31 -9.40
CA GLU A 33 -21.32 1.19 -8.48
C GLU A 33 -22.78 0.73 -8.55
N HIS A 34 -23.74 1.66 -8.67
CA HIS A 34 -25.16 1.33 -8.81
C HIS A 34 -25.44 0.64 -10.15
N ARG A 35 -24.78 1.08 -11.23
CA ARG A 35 -24.88 0.43 -12.55
C ARG A 35 -24.41 -1.01 -12.50
N VAL A 36 -23.26 -1.25 -11.89
CA VAL A 36 -22.68 -2.60 -11.74
C VAL A 36 -23.61 -3.50 -10.92
N MET A 37 -24.15 -3.01 -9.80
CA MET A 37 -25.12 -3.77 -9.01
C MET A 37 -26.37 -4.15 -9.81
N LEU A 38 -26.97 -3.21 -10.54
CA LEU A 38 -28.16 -3.48 -11.37
C LEU A 38 -27.87 -4.51 -12.47
N VAL A 39 -26.75 -4.36 -13.17
CA VAL A 39 -26.36 -5.28 -14.25
C VAL A 39 -26.10 -6.68 -13.71
N ASN A 40 -25.37 -6.80 -12.59
CA ASN A 40 -25.05 -8.09 -11.98
C ASN A 40 -26.30 -8.83 -11.48
N SER A 41 -27.19 -8.15 -10.75
CA SER A 41 -28.43 -8.76 -10.28
C SER A 41 -29.35 -9.14 -11.45
N MET A 42 -29.45 -8.29 -12.47
CA MET A 42 -30.27 -8.60 -13.65
C MET A 42 -29.70 -9.77 -14.46
N ASN A 43 -28.38 -9.91 -14.57
CA ASN A 43 -27.73 -11.04 -15.22
C ASN A 43 -28.00 -12.34 -14.46
N THR A 44 -27.88 -12.32 -13.13
CA THR A 44 -28.21 -13.47 -12.27
C THR A 44 -29.67 -13.90 -12.47
N VAL A 45 -30.60 -12.94 -12.53
CA VAL A 45 -32.02 -13.21 -12.80
C VAL A 45 -32.23 -13.85 -14.18
N LYS A 46 -31.49 -13.43 -15.21
CA LYS A 46 -31.54 -14.04 -16.55
C LYS A 46 -30.99 -15.47 -16.55
N GLU A 47 -29.89 -15.72 -15.85
CA GLU A 47 -29.25 -17.03 -15.75
C GLU A 47 -30.10 -18.04 -14.95
N LEU A 48 -30.86 -17.59 -13.95
CA LEU A 48 -31.73 -18.45 -13.15
C LEU A 48 -33.06 -18.79 -13.83
N LEU A 49 -33.48 -18.03 -14.85
CA LEU A 49 -34.75 -18.26 -15.53
C LEU A 49 -34.82 -19.66 -16.22
N PRO A 50 -33.82 -20.11 -17.01
CA PRO A 50 -33.79 -21.47 -17.54
C PRO A 50 -33.78 -22.55 -16.46
N VAL A 51 -33.08 -22.30 -15.35
CA VAL A 51 -33.01 -23.20 -14.19
C VAL A 51 -34.37 -23.37 -13.54
N LEU A 52 -35.12 -22.27 -13.37
CA LEU A 52 -36.46 -22.29 -12.82
C LEU A 52 -37.41 -23.12 -13.69
N ILE A 53 -37.38 -22.92 -15.02
CA ILE A 53 -38.20 -23.69 -15.95
C ILE A 53 -37.86 -25.18 -15.88
N SER A 54 -36.57 -25.51 -15.87
CA SER A 54 -36.08 -26.89 -15.73
C SER A 54 -36.51 -27.51 -14.39
N GLY A 55 -36.39 -26.77 -13.28
CA GLY A 55 -36.82 -27.16 -11.93
C GLY A 55 -38.33 -27.40 -11.81
N ILE A 56 -39.17 -26.55 -12.43
CA ILE A 56 -40.62 -26.78 -12.45
C ILE A 56 -40.97 -27.99 -13.33
N LYS A 57 -40.31 -28.15 -14.49
CA LYS A 57 -40.51 -29.31 -15.38
C LYS A 57 -40.22 -30.61 -14.63
N ILE A 58 -39.05 -30.75 -13.99
CA ILE A 58 -38.70 -31.96 -13.26
C ILE A 58 -39.64 -32.20 -12.06
N PHE A 59 -40.03 -31.16 -11.32
CA PHE A 59 -41.00 -31.27 -10.22
C PHE A 59 -42.34 -31.85 -10.69
N VAL A 60 -42.89 -31.31 -11.78
CA VAL A 60 -44.14 -31.81 -12.37
C VAL A 60 -43.95 -33.26 -12.82
N THR A 61 -42.87 -33.58 -13.54
CA THR A 61 -42.59 -34.94 -14.00
C THR A 61 -42.50 -35.94 -12.85
N THR A 62 -41.70 -35.67 -11.81
CA THR A 62 -41.53 -36.57 -10.67
C THR A 62 -42.80 -36.71 -9.85
N ARG A 63 -43.59 -35.64 -9.72
CA ARG A 63 -44.85 -35.65 -8.96
C ARG A 63 -45.93 -36.43 -9.70
N THR A 64 -46.02 -36.28 -11.02
CA THR A 64 -47.00 -37.01 -11.85
C THR A 64 -46.66 -38.50 -11.96
N SER A 65 -45.38 -38.86 -11.99
CA SER A 65 -44.94 -40.26 -12.09
C SER A 65 -44.89 -41.00 -10.75
N GLN A 66 -45.26 -40.37 -9.62
CA GLN A 66 -44.97 -40.84 -8.26
C GLN A 66 -43.50 -41.28 -8.08
N GLY A 67 -42.58 -40.63 -8.80
CA GLY A 67 -41.17 -40.98 -8.81
C GLY A 67 -40.50 -40.68 -7.47
N LYS A 68 -39.46 -41.44 -7.12
CA LYS A 68 -38.59 -41.10 -5.99
C LYS A 68 -37.82 -39.81 -6.35
N GLY A 69 -37.80 -38.80 -5.47
CA GLY A 69 -37.06 -37.54 -5.72
C GLY A 69 -37.89 -36.25 -5.78
N VAL A 70 -39.19 -36.30 -5.43
CA VAL A 70 -40.09 -35.12 -5.47
C VAL A 70 -39.64 -34.02 -4.49
N GLU A 71 -39.12 -34.39 -3.33
CA GLU A 71 -38.63 -33.41 -2.34
C GLU A 71 -37.41 -32.66 -2.84
N GLU A 72 -36.46 -33.36 -3.47
CA GLU A 72 -35.30 -32.76 -4.13
C GLU A 72 -35.71 -31.78 -5.23
N ALA A 73 -36.62 -32.20 -6.12
CA ALA A 73 -37.15 -31.34 -7.18
C ALA A 73 -37.87 -30.09 -6.62
N LEU A 74 -38.63 -30.25 -5.53
CA LEU A 74 -39.30 -29.14 -4.86
C LEU A 74 -38.30 -28.16 -4.24
N LYS A 75 -37.25 -28.68 -3.58
CA LYS A 75 -36.17 -27.88 -2.97
C LYS A 75 -35.42 -27.07 -4.04
N ASN A 76 -35.01 -27.69 -5.15
CA ASN A 76 -34.32 -26.97 -6.24
C ASN A 76 -35.21 -25.87 -6.84
N ARG A 77 -36.49 -26.15 -7.07
CA ARG A 77 -37.45 -25.16 -7.57
C ARG A 77 -37.57 -23.97 -6.60
N ASN A 78 -37.81 -24.24 -5.32
CA ASN A 78 -38.01 -23.19 -4.31
C ASN A 78 -36.75 -22.35 -4.12
N PHE A 79 -35.58 -22.99 -4.04
CA PHE A 79 -34.29 -22.31 -3.97
C PHE A 79 -34.10 -21.32 -5.13
N THR A 80 -34.41 -21.75 -6.36
CA THR A 80 -34.28 -20.89 -7.54
C THR A 80 -35.22 -19.68 -7.45
N VAL A 81 -36.47 -19.88 -7.01
CA VAL A 81 -37.44 -18.78 -6.82
C VAL A 81 -36.99 -17.80 -5.74
N GLU A 82 -36.52 -18.29 -4.60
CA GLU A 82 -36.02 -17.47 -3.49
C GLU A 82 -34.83 -16.63 -3.93
N LYS A 83 -33.87 -17.24 -4.65
CA LYS A 83 -32.69 -16.53 -5.17
C LYS A 83 -33.08 -15.47 -6.20
N MET A 84 -33.92 -15.80 -7.18
CA MET A 84 -34.41 -14.81 -8.15
C MET A 84 -35.14 -13.65 -7.47
N SER A 85 -35.96 -13.95 -6.45
CA SER A 85 -36.67 -12.93 -5.69
C SER A 85 -35.70 -12.03 -4.94
N ALA A 86 -34.67 -12.57 -4.30
CA ALA A 86 -33.65 -11.79 -3.60
C ALA A 86 -32.94 -10.78 -4.53
N GLU A 87 -32.53 -11.22 -5.73
CA GLU A 87 -31.90 -10.34 -6.71
C GLU A 87 -32.87 -9.25 -7.23
N ILE A 88 -34.16 -9.55 -7.38
CA ILE A 88 -35.18 -8.56 -7.73
C ILE A 88 -35.35 -7.51 -6.61
N HIS A 89 -35.34 -7.93 -5.34
CA HIS A 89 -35.39 -7.00 -4.22
C HIS A 89 -34.15 -6.10 -4.17
N GLU A 90 -32.97 -6.65 -4.50
CA GLU A 90 -31.74 -5.85 -4.59
C GLU A 90 -31.82 -4.82 -5.73
N ILE A 91 -32.36 -5.20 -6.90
CA ILE A 91 -32.64 -4.26 -7.99
C ILE A 91 -33.54 -3.11 -7.50
N ILE A 92 -34.63 -3.42 -6.80
CA ILE A 92 -35.57 -2.41 -6.27
C ILE A 92 -34.84 -1.46 -5.30
N ARG A 93 -34.02 -2.00 -4.39
CA ARG A 93 -33.24 -1.21 -3.44
C ARG A 93 -32.28 -0.26 -4.14
N VAL A 94 -31.49 -0.77 -5.10
CA VAL A 94 -30.49 0.03 -5.83
C VAL A 94 -31.15 1.13 -6.67
N LEU A 95 -32.35 0.87 -7.23
CA LEU A 95 -33.11 1.88 -7.97
C LEU A 95 -33.57 3.07 -7.10
N GLN A 96 -33.71 2.87 -5.79
CA GLN A 96 -34.12 3.91 -4.84
C GLN A 96 -32.94 4.77 -4.35
N LEU A 97 -31.69 4.38 -4.63
CA LEU A 97 -30.50 5.12 -4.21
C LEU A 97 -30.33 6.41 -5.01
N THR A 98 -30.28 7.53 -4.30
CA THR A 98 -30.02 8.87 -4.86
C THR A 98 -28.64 9.42 -4.51
N SER A 99 -27.98 8.83 -3.51
CA SER A 99 -26.63 9.16 -3.03
C SER A 99 -25.80 7.89 -2.85
N TRP A 100 -24.64 8.01 -2.21
CA TRP A 100 -23.79 6.87 -1.85
C TRP A 100 -24.54 5.85 -0.98
N ASP A 101 -24.26 4.57 -1.20
CA ASP A 101 -24.92 3.47 -0.51
C ASP A 101 -24.33 3.23 0.89
N GLU A 102 -24.87 3.94 1.89
CA GLU A 102 -24.49 3.78 3.30
C GLU A 102 -24.86 2.39 3.89
N ASP A 103 -25.79 1.69 3.23
CA ASP A 103 -26.39 0.43 3.69
C ASP A 103 -25.87 -0.83 2.98
N ALA A 104 -25.13 -0.68 1.87
CA ALA A 104 -24.50 -1.79 1.13
C ALA A 104 -23.78 -2.77 2.07
N TRP A 105 -23.12 -2.20 3.07
CA TRP A 105 -22.27 -2.92 4.01
C TRP A 105 -23.05 -3.64 5.10
N ALA A 106 -24.16 -3.09 5.59
CA ALA A 106 -24.93 -3.68 6.69
C ALA A 106 -25.53 -5.04 6.29
N ASN A 107 -26.06 -5.12 5.07
CA ASN A 107 -26.60 -6.37 4.53
C ASN A 107 -25.50 -7.42 4.33
N LYS A 108 -24.34 -7.01 3.80
CA LYS A 108 -23.18 -7.90 3.61
C LYS A 108 -22.64 -8.43 4.93
N ASP A 109 -22.58 -7.60 5.98
CA ASP A 109 -22.07 -8.00 7.30
C ASP A 109 -23.01 -8.98 7.98
N THR A 110 -24.31 -8.71 7.94
CA THR A 110 -25.33 -9.61 8.50
C THR A 110 -25.31 -10.97 7.79
N GLU A 111 -25.19 -10.99 6.46
CA GLU A 111 -25.06 -12.22 5.67
C GLU A 111 -23.72 -12.94 5.97
N ALA A 112 -22.62 -12.22 6.17
CA ALA A 112 -21.34 -12.79 6.56
C ALA A 112 -21.39 -13.44 7.94
N MET A 113 -21.99 -12.79 8.94
CA MET A 113 -22.16 -13.34 10.28
C MET A 113 -23.02 -14.60 10.30
N LYS A 114 -24.15 -14.61 9.57
CA LYS A 114 -25.00 -15.81 9.44
C LYS A 114 -24.25 -16.98 8.80
N ARG A 115 -23.42 -16.71 7.79
CA ARG A 115 -22.60 -17.73 7.14
C ARG A 115 -21.54 -18.30 8.09
N ALA A 116 -20.84 -17.44 8.82
CA ALA A 116 -19.86 -17.86 9.82
C ALA A 116 -20.51 -18.77 10.87
N LEU A 117 -21.69 -18.39 11.39
CA LEU A 117 -22.47 -19.21 12.33
C LEU A 117 -22.81 -20.58 11.76
N ALA A 118 -23.38 -20.64 10.55
CA ALA A 118 -23.72 -21.92 9.92
C ALA A 118 -22.50 -22.82 9.73
N LEU A 119 -21.33 -22.25 9.41
CA LEU A 119 -20.09 -23.02 9.29
C LEU A 119 -19.62 -23.54 10.66
N ILE A 120 -19.65 -22.68 11.69
CA ILE A 120 -19.30 -23.05 13.07
C ILE A 120 -20.16 -24.23 13.53
N ASP A 121 -21.48 -24.14 13.35
CA ASP A 121 -22.43 -25.18 13.71
C ASP A 121 -22.14 -26.50 13.00
N SER A 122 -21.84 -26.44 11.69
CA SER A 122 -21.54 -27.63 10.88
C SER A 122 -20.25 -28.36 11.33
N LYS A 123 -19.27 -27.64 11.90
CA LYS A 123 -17.97 -28.16 12.30
C LYS A 123 -17.88 -28.52 13.79
N MET A 124 -18.82 -28.06 14.60
CA MET A 124 -18.81 -28.20 16.05
C MET A 124 -18.70 -29.66 16.51
N ALA A 125 -19.46 -30.57 15.90
CA ALA A 125 -19.44 -31.99 16.27
C ALA A 125 -18.07 -32.63 16.00
N GLN A 126 -17.47 -32.33 14.83
CA GLN A 126 -16.16 -32.85 14.44
C GLN A 126 -15.05 -32.36 15.37
N ALA A 127 -15.08 -31.07 15.72
CA ALA A 127 -14.16 -30.45 16.67
C ALA A 127 -14.25 -31.08 18.07
N LYS A 128 -15.48 -31.22 18.61
CA LYS A 128 -15.70 -31.82 19.93
C LYS A 128 -15.30 -33.28 20.02
N ASN A 129 -15.47 -34.05 18.94
CA ASN A 129 -15.03 -35.45 18.90
C ASN A 129 -13.50 -35.56 19.03
N TRP A 130 -12.75 -34.69 18.36
CA TRP A 130 -11.29 -34.67 18.46
C TRP A 130 -10.79 -34.28 19.85
N LEU A 131 -11.47 -33.35 20.53
CA LEU A 131 -11.13 -32.97 21.91
C LEU A 131 -11.44 -34.10 22.91
N ARG A 132 -12.50 -34.88 22.66
CA ARG A 132 -12.91 -36.00 23.52
C ARG A 132 -11.99 -37.21 23.38
N ASP A 133 -11.38 -37.42 22.22
CA ASP A 133 -10.44 -38.51 21.98
C ASP A 133 -8.99 -38.12 22.36
N PRO A 134 -8.39 -38.71 23.43
CA PRO A 134 -7.02 -38.41 23.84
C PRO A 134 -5.95 -38.90 22.85
N HIS A 135 -6.31 -39.79 21.92
CA HIS A 135 -5.42 -40.42 20.95
C HIS A 135 -5.54 -39.86 19.53
N ALA A 136 -6.45 -38.89 19.30
CA ALA A 136 -6.60 -38.28 17.99
C ALA A 136 -5.32 -37.52 17.59
N GLN A 137 -4.91 -37.67 16.34
CA GLN A 137 -3.62 -37.16 15.87
C GLN A 137 -3.67 -35.64 15.66
N PRO A 138 -2.59 -34.93 16.00
CA PRO A 138 -2.42 -33.54 15.58
C PRO A 138 -2.46 -33.43 14.04
N GLY A 139 -3.18 -32.43 13.53
CA GLY A 139 -3.37 -32.19 12.10
C GLY A 139 -4.55 -32.92 11.45
N ASP A 140 -5.23 -33.81 12.18
CA ASP A 140 -6.44 -34.49 11.70
C ASP A 140 -7.57 -33.50 11.39
N ALA A 141 -8.57 -33.96 10.62
CA ALA A 141 -9.74 -33.16 10.25
C ALA A 141 -10.49 -32.57 11.46
N GLY A 142 -10.37 -33.19 12.63
CA GLY A 142 -10.88 -32.68 13.90
C GLY A 142 -10.17 -31.44 14.44
N GLU A 143 -8.84 -31.40 14.40
CA GLU A 143 -8.07 -30.21 14.77
C GLU A 143 -8.35 -29.07 13.76
N GLN A 144 -8.40 -29.42 12.47
CA GLN A 144 -8.75 -28.46 11.42
C GLN A 144 -10.14 -27.85 11.62
N ALA A 145 -11.11 -28.65 12.08
CA ALA A 145 -12.45 -28.16 12.43
C ALA A 145 -12.42 -27.14 13.58
N ILE A 146 -11.59 -27.36 14.62
CA ILE A 146 -11.41 -26.37 15.71
C ILE A 146 -10.85 -25.07 15.13
N ARG A 147 -9.77 -25.15 14.34
CA ARG A 147 -9.13 -23.97 13.73
C ARG A 147 -10.11 -23.19 12.84
N GLN A 148 -10.92 -23.89 12.04
CA GLN A 148 -11.98 -23.26 11.23
C GLN A 148 -13.02 -22.53 12.08
N ILE A 149 -13.47 -23.11 13.19
CA ILE A 149 -14.43 -22.45 14.10
C ILE A 149 -13.84 -21.16 14.67
N LEU A 150 -12.58 -21.21 15.11
CA LEU A 150 -11.89 -20.05 15.68
C LEU A 150 -11.70 -18.94 14.64
N ASP A 151 -11.34 -19.30 13.40
CA ASP A 151 -11.17 -18.36 12.30
C ASP A 151 -12.51 -17.66 11.94
N GLU A 152 -13.61 -18.42 11.81
CA GLU A 152 -14.93 -17.83 11.52
C GLU A 152 -15.46 -16.97 12.67
N ALA A 153 -15.24 -17.37 13.91
CA ALA A 153 -15.59 -16.55 15.07
C ALA A 153 -14.76 -15.25 15.10
N GLY A 154 -13.47 -15.33 14.76
CA GLY A 154 -12.61 -14.16 14.58
C GLY A 154 -13.16 -13.20 13.51
N LYS A 155 -13.59 -13.71 12.35
CA LYS A 155 -14.22 -12.89 11.29
C LYS A 155 -15.48 -12.18 11.77
N VAL A 156 -16.33 -12.82 12.57
CA VAL A 156 -17.49 -12.15 13.17
C VAL A 156 -17.04 -11.07 14.14
N GLY A 157 -16.05 -11.35 15.00
CA GLY A 157 -15.49 -10.36 15.91
C GLY A 157 -14.94 -9.13 15.19
N GLU A 158 -14.32 -9.30 14.03
CA GLU A 158 -13.81 -8.21 13.18
C GLU A 158 -14.93 -7.33 12.57
N LEU A 159 -16.17 -7.83 12.49
CA LEU A 159 -17.34 -7.06 12.08
C LEU A 159 -18.02 -6.33 13.24
N CYS A 160 -17.61 -6.59 14.49
CA CYS A 160 -18.09 -5.90 15.69
C CYS A 160 -17.24 -4.66 15.99
N ALA A 161 -17.82 -3.69 16.71
CA ALA A 161 -17.12 -2.54 17.24
C ALA A 161 -16.79 -2.69 18.75
N GLY A 162 -15.82 -1.91 19.23
CA GLY A 162 -15.59 -1.69 20.65
C GLY A 162 -15.26 -2.93 21.48
N LYS A 163 -16.04 -3.17 22.54
CA LYS A 163 -15.79 -4.23 23.52
C LYS A 163 -16.15 -5.62 22.98
N GLU A 164 -17.29 -5.73 22.29
CA GLU A 164 -17.79 -7.00 21.74
C GLU A 164 -16.75 -7.66 20.83
N ARG A 165 -16.11 -6.86 19.96
CA ARG A 165 -14.97 -7.29 19.14
C ARG A 165 -13.82 -7.87 19.98
N ARG A 166 -13.33 -7.11 20.96
CA ARG A 166 -12.18 -7.50 21.79
C ARG A 166 -12.47 -8.80 22.54
N ASP A 167 -13.70 -8.96 23.02
CA ASP A 167 -14.12 -10.16 23.75
C ASP A 167 -14.19 -11.40 22.85
N ILE A 168 -14.74 -11.29 21.64
CA ILE A 168 -14.81 -12.41 20.67
C ILE A 168 -13.40 -12.81 20.21
N VAL A 169 -12.64 -11.84 19.69
CA VAL A 169 -11.29 -12.09 19.14
C VAL A 169 -10.34 -12.58 20.23
N GLY A 170 -10.40 -11.99 21.43
CA GLY A 170 -9.60 -12.43 22.58
C GLY A 170 -9.92 -13.85 23.04
N THR A 171 -11.20 -14.22 23.04
CA THR A 171 -11.63 -15.60 23.35
C THR A 171 -11.10 -16.58 22.29
N ALA A 172 -11.24 -16.25 21.00
CA ALA A 172 -10.74 -17.09 19.91
C ALA A 172 -9.21 -17.29 19.99
N LYS A 173 -8.44 -16.23 20.25
CA LYS A 173 -6.97 -16.28 20.41
C LYS A 173 -6.56 -17.19 21.59
N THR A 174 -7.23 -17.05 22.73
CA THR A 174 -6.96 -17.87 23.92
C THR A 174 -7.23 -19.35 23.65
N LEU A 175 -8.35 -19.68 23.01
CA LEU A 175 -8.69 -21.05 22.67
C LEU A 175 -7.75 -21.65 21.63
N GLY A 176 -7.30 -20.86 20.65
CA GLY A 176 -6.27 -21.27 19.69
C GLY A 176 -4.96 -21.67 20.38
N GLN A 177 -4.47 -20.85 21.32
CA GLN A 177 -3.26 -21.15 22.09
C GLN A 177 -3.39 -22.42 22.94
N ILE A 178 -4.54 -22.62 23.60
CA ILE A 178 -4.78 -23.85 24.38
C ILE A 178 -4.85 -25.07 23.44
N THR A 179 -5.44 -24.92 22.25
CA THR A 179 -5.50 -25.99 21.24
C THR A 179 -4.09 -26.39 20.78
N GLU A 180 -3.20 -25.42 20.53
CA GLU A 180 -1.80 -25.68 20.18
C GLU A 180 -1.08 -26.48 21.28
N GLN A 181 -1.30 -26.12 22.55
CA GLN A 181 -0.75 -26.84 23.70
C GLN A 181 -1.28 -28.28 23.78
N VAL A 182 -2.58 -28.50 23.48
CA VAL A 182 -3.15 -29.85 23.43
C VAL A 182 -2.52 -30.67 22.29
N SER A 183 -2.39 -30.10 21.09
CA SER A 183 -1.75 -30.75 19.94
C SER A 183 -0.29 -31.11 20.23
N GLU A 184 0.47 -30.20 20.84
CA GLU A 184 1.87 -30.44 21.20
C GLU A 184 2.00 -31.56 22.25
N MET A 185 1.14 -31.56 23.28
CA MET A 185 1.12 -32.63 24.27
C MET A 185 0.76 -33.98 23.63
N ARG A 186 -0.18 -34.01 22.68
CA ARG A 186 -0.51 -35.23 21.93
C ARG A 186 0.65 -35.70 21.05
N ALA A 187 1.33 -34.79 20.34
CA ALA A 187 2.51 -35.10 19.53
C ALA A 187 3.65 -35.70 20.36
N ARG A 188 3.80 -35.27 21.62
CA ARG A 188 4.76 -35.81 22.60
C ARG A 188 4.29 -37.11 23.27
N GLY A 189 3.16 -37.68 22.85
CA GLY A 189 2.58 -38.89 23.45
C GLY A 189 1.89 -38.68 24.81
N GLN A 190 1.67 -37.43 25.24
CA GLN A 190 1.09 -37.06 26.53
C GLN A 190 -0.42 -36.75 26.45
N GLY A 191 -1.10 -37.18 25.38
CA GLY A 191 -2.51 -36.88 25.11
C GLY A 191 -3.49 -37.35 26.19
N ALA A 192 -3.21 -38.48 26.84
CA ALA A 192 -4.01 -39.02 27.94
C ALA A 192 -3.60 -38.50 29.33
N SER A 193 -2.68 -37.53 29.41
CA SER A 193 -2.32 -36.92 30.69
C SER A 193 -3.51 -36.12 31.27
N PRO A 194 -3.64 -36.04 32.62
CA PRO A 194 -4.70 -35.25 33.25
C PRO A 194 -4.73 -33.80 32.78
N VAL A 195 -3.55 -33.21 32.56
CA VAL A 195 -3.38 -31.84 32.08
C VAL A 195 -3.87 -31.68 30.63
N ALA A 196 -3.52 -32.62 29.74
CA ALA A 196 -3.97 -32.57 28.35
C ALA A 196 -5.50 -32.74 28.24
N MET A 197 -6.09 -33.68 28.99
CA MET A 197 -7.54 -33.86 29.03
C MET A 197 -8.27 -32.66 29.63
N GLN A 198 -7.72 -32.04 30.69
CA GLN A 198 -8.28 -30.82 31.27
C GLN A 198 -8.25 -29.65 30.27
N LYS A 199 -7.13 -29.45 29.57
CA LYS A 199 -7.01 -28.41 28.53
C LYS A 199 -7.95 -28.68 27.35
N ALA A 200 -8.06 -29.92 26.88
CA ALA A 200 -9.00 -30.28 25.82
C ALA A 200 -10.46 -30.03 26.22
N GLN A 201 -10.82 -30.32 27.48
CA GLN A 201 -12.13 -30.00 28.04
C GLN A 201 -12.36 -28.48 28.14
N GLN A 202 -11.33 -27.71 28.51
CA GLN A 202 -11.39 -26.25 28.54
C GLN A 202 -11.64 -25.66 27.15
N VAL A 203 -10.99 -26.20 26.11
CA VAL A 203 -11.26 -25.80 24.71
C VAL A 203 -12.71 -26.12 24.34
N SER A 204 -13.19 -27.32 24.66
CA SER A 204 -14.57 -27.75 24.34
C SER A 204 -15.63 -26.82 24.93
N GLN A 205 -15.50 -26.47 26.22
CA GLN A 205 -16.39 -25.51 26.89
C GLN A 205 -16.21 -24.09 26.34
N GLY A 206 -14.98 -23.71 26.02
CA GLY A 206 -14.68 -22.41 25.43
C GLY A 206 -15.31 -22.22 24.04
N LEU A 207 -15.38 -23.26 23.21
CA LEU A 207 -16.04 -23.22 21.91
C LEU A 207 -17.55 -22.93 22.04
N ASP A 208 -18.20 -23.46 23.08
CA ASP A 208 -19.63 -23.16 23.36
C ASP A 208 -19.82 -21.69 23.76
N VAL A 209 -18.95 -21.18 24.65
CA VAL A 209 -18.97 -19.75 25.04
C VAL A 209 -18.71 -18.84 23.86
N LEU A 210 -17.74 -19.17 23.01
CA LEU A 210 -17.39 -18.40 21.82
C LEU A 210 -18.57 -18.35 20.85
N THR A 211 -19.20 -19.49 20.57
CA THR A 211 -20.36 -19.59 19.68
C THR A 211 -21.52 -18.73 20.20
N GLY A 212 -21.83 -18.81 21.50
CA GLY A 212 -22.87 -17.97 22.10
C GLY A 212 -22.59 -16.46 22.01
N LYS A 213 -21.31 -16.03 22.08
CA LYS A 213 -20.93 -14.63 21.84
C LYS A 213 -21.14 -14.22 20.39
N VAL A 214 -20.75 -15.05 19.43
CA VAL A 214 -20.94 -14.83 17.99
C VAL A 214 -22.43 -14.73 17.64
N GLU A 215 -23.26 -15.62 18.19
CA GLU A 215 -24.72 -15.59 18.01
C GLU A 215 -25.35 -14.30 18.53
N ASN A 216 -24.89 -13.81 19.68
CA ASN A 216 -25.39 -12.55 20.25
C ASN A 216 -25.05 -11.35 19.37
N ALA A 217 -23.80 -11.27 18.90
CA ALA A 217 -23.36 -10.22 17.99
C ALA A 217 -24.16 -10.22 16.67
N ALA A 218 -24.33 -11.40 16.06
CA ALA A 218 -25.10 -11.55 14.84
C ALA A 218 -26.57 -11.11 15.00
N ARG A 219 -27.23 -11.56 16.08
CA ARG A 219 -28.61 -11.17 16.40
C ARG A 219 -28.75 -9.68 16.66
N LYS A 220 -27.78 -9.06 17.35
CA LYS A 220 -27.76 -7.62 17.63
C LYS A 220 -27.67 -6.80 16.35
N LEU A 221 -26.71 -7.11 15.46
CA LEU A 221 -26.55 -6.39 14.20
C LEU A 221 -27.76 -6.57 13.27
N GLU A 222 -28.31 -7.79 13.20
CA GLU A 222 -29.53 -8.08 12.44
C GLU A 222 -30.73 -7.30 12.98
N ALA A 223 -30.93 -7.28 14.30
CA ALA A 223 -32.03 -6.55 14.93
C ALA A 223 -31.92 -5.03 14.68
N MET A 224 -30.72 -4.46 14.83
CA MET A 224 -30.48 -3.04 14.58
C MET A 224 -30.73 -2.66 13.11
N THR A 225 -30.23 -3.47 12.17
CA THR A 225 -30.42 -3.24 10.73
C THR A 225 -31.90 -3.42 10.33
N GLY A 226 -32.56 -4.44 10.86
CA GLY A 226 -34.00 -4.67 10.66
C GLY A 226 -34.86 -3.52 11.20
N SER A 227 -34.57 -3.02 12.40
CA SER A 227 -35.24 -1.85 12.97
C SER A 227 -34.99 -0.58 12.16
N LYS A 228 -33.77 -0.35 11.64
CA LYS A 228 -33.46 0.77 10.73
C LYS A 228 -34.34 0.72 9.47
N GLN A 229 -34.42 -0.44 8.82
CA GLN A 229 -35.25 -0.63 7.63
C GLN A 229 -36.75 -0.45 7.93
N ALA A 230 -37.21 -0.92 9.09
CA ALA A 230 -38.59 -0.76 9.52
C ALA A 230 -38.94 0.71 9.80
N ILE A 231 -38.02 1.49 10.39
CA ILE A 231 -38.17 2.94 10.58
C ILE A 231 -38.31 3.63 9.22
N ALA A 232 -37.41 3.37 8.28
CA ALA A 232 -37.45 3.98 6.95
C ALA A 232 -38.79 3.74 6.23
N LYS A 233 -39.28 2.48 6.21
CA LYS A 233 -40.58 2.15 5.60
C LYS A 233 -41.77 2.83 6.28
N ARG A 234 -41.72 3.00 7.61
CA ARG A 234 -42.80 3.60 8.39
C ARG A 234 -42.80 5.14 8.31
N ILE A 235 -41.68 5.77 8.02
CA ILE A 235 -41.58 7.22 7.86
C ILE A 235 -42.42 7.70 6.67
N ASP A 236 -42.38 7.01 5.54
CA ASP A 236 -43.17 7.40 4.36
C ASP A 236 -44.69 7.38 4.64
N ALA A 237 -45.14 6.34 5.35
CA ALA A 237 -46.53 6.23 5.79
C ALA A 237 -46.89 7.31 6.82
N ALA A 238 -45.98 7.61 7.75
CA ALA A 238 -46.17 8.68 8.74
C ALA A 238 -46.23 10.06 8.09
N GLN A 239 -45.39 10.34 7.09
CA GLN A 239 -45.40 11.60 6.33
C GLN A 239 -46.70 11.80 5.57
N SER A 240 -47.22 10.74 4.94
CA SER A 240 -48.52 10.77 4.27
C SER A 240 -49.65 11.13 5.24
N TRP A 241 -49.63 10.57 6.46
CA TRP A 241 -50.62 10.89 7.49
C TRP A 241 -50.46 12.30 8.08
N LEU A 242 -49.23 12.80 8.21
CA LEU A 242 -48.97 14.17 8.67
C LEU A 242 -49.44 15.21 7.65
N ALA A 243 -49.39 14.87 6.36
CA ALA A 243 -49.88 15.70 5.27
C ALA A 243 -51.41 15.73 5.16
N ASP A 244 -52.10 14.66 5.59
CA ASP A 244 -53.57 14.57 5.58
C ASP A 244 -54.18 15.12 6.89
N PRO A 245 -54.88 16.28 6.86
CA PRO A 245 -55.55 16.85 8.03
C PRO A 245 -56.64 15.96 8.62
N HIS A 246 -57.17 15.01 7.86
CA HIS A 246 -58.27 14.10 8.23
C HIS A 246 -57.80 12.66 8.49
N GLY A 247 -56.49 12.41 8.47
CA GLY A 247 -55.93 11.08 8.65
C GLY A 247 -56.37 10.41 9.96
N GLY A 248 -56.81 9.15 9.85
CA GLY A 248 -57.34 8.34 10.96
C GLY A 248 -56.28 7.85 11.97
N PRO A 249 -56.67 7.04 12.97
CA PRO A 249 -55.77 6.53 14.02
C PRO A 249 -54.66 5.60 13.52
N GLU A 250 -54.81 5.02 12.33
CA GLU A 250 -53.83 4.14 11.69
C GLU A 250 -52.46 4.83 11.47
N GLY A 251 -52.46 6.13 11.19
CA GLY A 251 -51.21 6.90 11.05
C GLY A 251 -50.53 7.21 12.39
N GLU A 252 -51.30 7.39 13.45
CA GLU A 252 -50.77 7.52 14.82
C GLU A 252 -50.11 6.19 15.26
N GLU A 253 -50.72 5.05 14.91
CA GLU A 253 -50.16 3.72 15.17
C GLU A 253 -48.85 3.49 14.42
N ASN A 254 -48.73 3.98 13.18
CA ASN A 254 -47.48 3.93 12.43
C ASN A 254 -46.34 4.72 13.11
N ILE A 255 -46.63 5.91 13.65
CA ILE A 255 -45.65 6.70 14.42
C ILE A 255 -45.28 5.96 15.72
N LYS A 256 -46.26 5.40 16.45
CA LYS A 256 -45.97 4.60 17.66
C LYS A 256 -45.10 3.39 17.37
N ALA A 257 -45.38 2.67 16.29
CA ALA A 257 -44.57 1.52 15.87
C ALA A 257 -43.15 1.94 15.48
N LEU A 258 -42.99 3.08 14.77
CA LEU A 258 -41.68 3.67 14.45
C LEU A 258 -40.90 3.99 15.73
N LEU A 259 -41.52 4.63 16.72
CA LEU A 259 -40.90 4.90 18.02
C LEU A 259 -40.53 3.60 18.76
N GLY A 260 -41.32 2.55 18.61
CA GLY A 260 -41.00 1.20 19.12
C GLY A 260 -39.72 0.62 18.51
N GLU A 261 -39.53 0.78 17.20
CA GLU A 261 -38.29 0.36 16.53
C GLU A 261 -37.08 1.23 16.92
N ALA A 262 -37.27 2.54 17.07
CA ALA A 262 -36.23 3.44 17.56
C ALA A 262 -35.79 3.09 19.00
N ARG A 263 -36.74 2.64 19.85
CA ARG A 263 -36.43 2.13 21.19
C ARG A 263 -35.51 0.91 21.14
N LYS A 264 -35.78 -0.05 20.25
CA LYS A 264 -34.93 -1.24 20.10
C LYS A 264 -33.50 -0.86 19.76
N ILE A 265 -33.29 0.10 18.86
CA ILE A 265 -31.96 0.63 18.52
C ILE A 265 -31.29 1.27 19.75
N ALA A 266 -32.03 2.08 20.51
CA ALA A 266 -31.51 2.72 21.73
C ALA A 266 -31.11 1.70 22.81
N ASP A 267 -31.89 0.62 22.98
CA ASP A 267 -31.60 -0.43 23.96
C ASP A 267 -30.42 -1.34 23.56
N LEU A 268 -30.14 -1.46 22.26
CA LEU A 268 -29.00 -2.19 21.71
C LEU A 268 -27.74 -1.30 21.53
N CYS A 269 -27.86 0.00 21.76
CA CYS A 269 -26.75 0.95 21.66
C CYS A 269 -25.81 0.86 22.89
N GLU A 270 -24.50 0.82 22.65
CA GLU A 270 -23.51 0.75 23.73
C GLU A 270 -23.10 2.13 24.27
N ASP A 271 -23.24 3.20 23.47
CA ASP A 271 -22.92 4.56 23.90
C ASP A 271 -24.09 5.15 24.72
N PRO A 272 -23.88 5.44 26.03
CA PRO A 272 -24.92 6.01 26.87
C PRO A 272 -25.46 7.35 26.34
N LYS A 273 -24.60 8.18 25.74
CA LYS A 273 -24.97 9.51 25.25
C LYS A 273 -25.88 9.40 24.03
N GLU A 274 -25.54 8.55 23.07
CA GLU A 274 -26.37 8.32 21.88
C GLU A 274 -27.72 7.72 22.26
N ARG A 275 -27.72 6.76 23.19
CA ARG A 275 -28.94 6.18 23.75
C ARG A 275 -29.85 7.25 24.35
N GLU A 276 -29.33 8.11 25.23
CA GLU A 276 -30.11 9.17 25.87
C GLU A 276 -30.64 10.19 24.85
N ASP A 277 -29.85 10.56 23.84
CA ASP A 277 -30.26 11.49 22.79
C ASP A 277 -31.40 10.94 21.91
N ILE A 278 -31.41 9.63 21.64
CA ILE A 278 -32.50 8.96 20.93
C ILE A 278 -33.76 8.94 21.82
N LEU A 279 -33.63 8.51 23.08
CA LEU A 279 -34.76 8.42 24.01
C LEU A 279 -35.43 9.78 24.28
N ARG A 280 -34.63 10.85 24.41
CA ARG A 280 -35.14 12.23 24.56
C ARG A 280 -35.99 12.64 23.36
N ASN A 281 -35.48 12.44 22.15
CA ASN A 281 -36.17 12.84 20.93
C ASN A 281 -37.44 12.01 20.69
N MET A 282 -37.43 10.73 21.05
CA MET A 282 -38.64 9.90 21.05
C MET A 282 -39.73 10.44 21.99
N GLY A 283 -39.35 10.92 23.18
CA GLY A 283 -40.28 11.53 24.13
C GLY A 283 -40.93 12.81 23.60
N GLU A 284 -40.14 13.66 22.94
CA GLU A 284 -40.62 14.87 22.25
C GLU A 284 -41.63 14.54 21.15
N ILE A 285 -41.30 13.58 20.27
CA ILE A 285 -42.17 13.16 19.17
C ILE A 285 -43.48 12.59 19.72
N ALA A 286 -43.41 11.70 20.72
CA ALA A 286 -44.62 11.12 21.33
C ALA A 286 -45.55 12.21 21.91
N GLY A 287 -44.98 13.21 22.59
CA GLY A 287 -45.75 14.33 23.13
C GLY A 287 -46.39 15.22 22.06
N LEU A 288 -45.66 15.52 20.97
CA LEU A 288 -46.20 16.29 19.85
C LEU A 288 -47.27 15.50 19.09
N THR A 289 -47.05 14.22 18.80
CA THR A 289 -48.02 13.38 18.09
C THR A 289 -49.32 13.21 18.87
N ALA A 290 -49.27 13.09 20.20
CA ALA A 290 -50.46 13.05 21.04
C ALA A 290 -51.31 14.33 20.91
N LYS A 291 -50.67 15.50 20.99
CA LYS A 291 -51.33 16.80 20.80
C LYS A 291 -51.95 16.95 19.41
N LEU A 292 -51.27 16.49 18.35
CA LEU A 292 -51.83 16.52 16.99
C LEU A 292 -53.04 15.61 16.86
N SER A 293 -52.98 14.40 17.43
CA SER A 293 -54.09 13.43 17.42
C SER A 293 -55.33 13.99 18.12
N GLU A 294 -55.16 14.67 19.26
CA GLU A 294 -56.26 15.35 19.95
C GLU A 294 -56.89 16.45 19.09
N LEU A 295 -56.09 17.27 18.41
CA LEU A 295 -56.57 18.30 17.48
C LEU A 295 -57.34 17.68 16.30
N LYS A 296 -56.84 16.59 15.71
CA LYS A 296 -57.54 15.87 14.64
C LYS A 296 -58.88 15.28 15.12
N LYS A 297 -58.91 14.65 16.30
CA LYS A 297 -60.13 14.10 16.92
C LYS A 297 -61.15 15.18 17.27
N ALA A 298 -60.70 16.37 17.65
CA ALA A 298 -61.55 17.53 17.92
C ALA A 298 -62.05 18.25 16.64
N GLY A 299 -61.79 17.71 15.44
CA GLY A 299 -62.15 18.33 14.16
C GLY A 299 -61.31 19.55 13.79
N LYS A 300 -60.22 19.82 14.52
CA LYS A 300 -59.31 20.96 14.33
C LYS A 300 -58.04 20.59 13.53
N GLY A 301 -58.05 19.46 12.83
CA GLY A 301 -56.92 18.95 12.05
C GLY A 301 -56.42 19.89 10.95
N ASP A 302 -57.30 20.77 10.44
CA ASP A 302 -56.96 21.73 9.38
C ASP A 302 -56.57 23.12 9.88
N THR A 303 -56.44 23.30 11.20
CA THR A 303 -56.04 24.58 11.78
C THR A 303 -54.56 24.90 11.53
N PRO A 304 -54.17 26.20 11.48
CA PRO A 304 -52.77 26.60 11.39
C PRO A 304 -51.89 25.97 12.48
N GLU A 305 -52.43 25.81 13.69
CA GLU A 305 -51.78 25.14 14.82
C GLU A 305 -51.51 23.66 14.52
N ALA A 306 -52.51 22.90 14.06
CA ALA A 306 -52.36 21.49 13.71
C ALA A 306 -51.37 21.28 12.54
N ARG A 307 -51.43 22.14 11.51
CA ARG A 307 -50.51 22.09 10.36
C ARG A 307 -49.06 22.42 10.77
N ALA A 308 -48.86 23.39 11.67
CA ALA A 308 -47.54 23.72 12.21
C ALA A 308 -46.98 22.56 13.06
N LEU A 309 -47.82 21.94 13.90
CA LEU A 309 -47.44 20.79 14.70
C LEU A 309 -47.09 19.58 13.83
N ALA A 310 -47.85 19.32 12.77
CA ALA A 310 -47.56 18.26 11.81
C ALA A 310 -46.20 18.44 11.12
N LYS A 311 -45.86 19.68 10.72
CA LYS A 311 -44.54 20.01 10.16
C LYS A 311 -43.42 19.83 11.19
N GLN A 312 -43.65 20.20 12.45
CA GLN A 312 -42.69 20.01 13.54
C GLN A 312 -42.44 18.52 13.80
N ILE A 313 -43.49 17.69 13.82
CA ILE A 313 -43.37 16.22 13.96
C ILE A 313 -42.61 15.63 12.76
N ALA A 314 -42.91 16.06 11.53
CA ALA A 314 -42.21 15.57 10.34
C ALA A 314 -40.69 15.83 10.42
N THR A 315 -40.30 17.02 10.89
CA THR A 315 -38.89 17.39 11.09
C THR A 315 -38.25 16.54 12.20
N ALA A 316 -38.95 16.36 13.32
CA ALA A 316 -38.47 15.55 14.44
C ALA A 316 -38.31 14.07 14.04
N LEU A 317 -39.20 13.51 13.22
CA LEU A 317 -39.10 12.15 12.70
C LEU A 317 -37.86 11.97 11.80
N GLN A 318 -37.53 12.95 10.97
CA GLN A 318 -36.31 12.94 10.16
C GLN A 318 -35.05 13.00 11.04
N ASN A 319 -35.07 13.84 12.09
CA ASN A 319 -33.96 13.90 13.06
C ASN A 319 -33.80 12.58 13.83
N LEU A 320 -34.90 11.92 14.21
CA LEU A 320 -34.85 10.59 14.81
C LEU A 320 -34.27 9.55 13.85
N GLN A 321 -34.65 9.58 12.58
CA GLN A 321 -34.09 8.70 11.55
C GLN A 321 -32.58 8.87 11.41
N SER A 322 -32.09 10.11 11.39
CA SER A 322 -30.66 10.42 11.34
C SER A 322 -29.93 9.88 12.57
N LYS A 323 -30.43 10.18 13.79
CA LYS A 323 -29.82 9.68 15.04
C LYS A 323 -29.79 8.16 15.14
N THR A 324 -30.89 7.50 14.79
CA THR A 324 -30.96 6.03 14.79
C THR A 324 -30.05 5.42 13.72
N SER A 325 -29.96 6.03 12.53
CA SER A 325 -29.03 5.59 11.49
C SER A 325 -27.57 5.73 11.92
N LYS A 326 -27.23 6.83 12.62
CA LYS A 326 -25.90 7.06 13.19
C LYS A 326 -25.55 6.02 14.27
N ALA A 327 -26.47 5.72 15.18
CA ALA A 327 -26.26 4.67 16.18
C ALA A 327 -26.00 3.29 15.55
N VAL A 328 -26.69 2.95 14.45
CA VAL A 328 -26.43 1.71 13.68
C VAL A 328 -25.11 1.77 12.91
N ALA A 329 -24.67 2.96 12.48
CA ALA A 329 -23.35 3.14 11.87
C ALA A 329 -22.22 2.92 12.88
N ASN A 330 -22.37 3.44 14.10
CA ASN A 330 -21.33 3.39 15.14
C ASN A 330 -21.14 2.01 15.78
N THR A 331 -22.10 1.10 15.63
CA THR A 331 -21.90 -0.32 16.03
C THR A 331 -21.05 -1.10 15.04
N ARG A 332 -20.72 -0.53 13.88
CA ARG A 332 -19.86 -1.14 12.87
C ARG A 332 -18.46 -0.51 12.94
N PRO A 333 -17.38 -1.32 12.89
CA PRO A 333 -16.04 -0.78 12.82
C PRO A 333 -15.79 -0.13 11.45
N ALA A 334 -14.85 0.80 11.40
CA ALA A 334 -14.37 1.32 10.13
C ALA A 334 -13.76 0.17 9.30
N LYS A 335 -14.11 0.11 8.01
CA LYS A 335 -13.71 -1.01 7.14
C LYS A 335 -12.40 -0.74 6.44
N ALA A 336 -11.50 -1.71 6.55
CA ALA A 336 -10.33 -1.78 5.70
C ALA A 336 -10.72 -2.07 4.24
N ALA A 337 -9.80 -1.77 3.32
CA ALA A 337 -9.95 -2.07 1.91
C ALA A 337 -10.08 -3.59 1.68
N VAL A 338 -10.84 -3.97 0.65
CA VAL A 338 -11.10 -5.39 0.36
C VAL A 338 -9.87 -6.06 -0.28
N HIS A 339 -9.22 -5.39 -1.23
CA HIS A 339 -7.99 -5.86 -1.89
C HIS A 339 -6.71 -5.57 -1.09
N LEU A 340 -5.64 -6.34 -1.37
CA LEU A 340 -4.35 -6.29 -0.68
C LEU A 340 -3.69 -4.91 -0.72
N GLU A 341 -3.48 -4.32 -1.89
CA GLU A 341 -2.75 -3.04 -2.02
C GLU A 341 -3.43 -1.91 -1.26
N GLY A 342 -4.77 -1.87 -1.25
CA GLY A 342 -5.50 -0.90 -0.44
C GLY A 342 -5.32 -1.08 1.06
N LYS A 343 -5.20 -2.34 1.55
CA LYS A 343 -4.91 -2.59 2.96
C LYS A 343 -3.49 -2.12 3.31
N ILE A 344 -2.52 -2.42 2.46
CA ILE A 344 -1.13 -1.97 2.63
C ILE A 344 -1.08 -0.43 2.65
N GLU A 345 -1.79 0.24 1.75
CA GLU A 345 -1.85 1.69 1.72
C GLU A 345 -2.48 2.28 2.99
N GLN A 346 -3.59 1.70 3.47
CA GLN A 346 -4.22 2.12 4.72
C GLN A 346 -3.33 1.89 5.94
N ALA A 347 -2.64 0.75 5.99
CA ALA A 347 -1.66 0.45 7.03
C ALA A 347 -0.51 1.47 7.00
N GLN A 348 0.08 1.73 5.84
CA GLN A 348 1.18 2.67 5.68
C GLN A 348 0.79 4.08 6.13
N ARG A 349 -0.41 4.56 5.78
CA ARG A 349 -0.90 5.88 6.20
C ARG A 349 -0.89 6.04 7.72
N TRP A 350 -1.33 5.01 8.46
CA TRP A 350 -1.34 5.02 9.92
C TRP A 350 0.08 4.90 10.49
N ILE A 351 0.94 4.08 9.87
CA ILE A 351 2.34 3.94 10.27
C ILE A 351 3.10 5.26 10.12
N ASP A 352 2.87 5.99 9.03
CA ASP A 352 3.50 7.28 8.76
C ASP A 352 3.06 8.37 9.74
N ASN A 353 1.80 8.32 10.20
CA ASN A 353 1.23 9.30 11.12
C ASN A 353 0.32 8.65 12.18
N PRO A 354 0.89 7.96 13.19
CA PRO A 354 0.11 7.20 14.17
C PRO A 354 -0.78 8.06 15.08
N THR A 355 -0.51 9.37 15.14
CA THR A 355 -1.22 10.37 15.96
C THR A 355 -2.46 10.94 15.27
N LEU A 356 -2.59 10.80 13.95
CA LEU A 356 -3.78 11.23 13.21
C LEU A 356 -4.89 10.20 13.33
N ASP A 357 -6.09 10.65 13.70
CA ASP A 357 -7.27 9.78 13.78
C ASP A 357 -7.74 9.37 12.37
N ASP A 358 -7.45 8.14 12.01
CA ASP A 358 -7.88 7.50 10.77
C ASP A 358 -9.16 6.65 10.96
N SER A 359 -9.89 6.87 12.06
CA SER A 359 -11.04 6.05 12.50
C SER A 359 -10.70 4.58 12.76
N GLY A 360 -9.42 4.26 12.97
CA GLY A 360 -8.91 2.91 13.22
C GLY A 360 -8.75 2.04 11.96
N VAL A 361 -8.83 2.64 10.77
CA VAL A 361 -8.79 1.93 9.48
C VAL A 361 -7.43 1.28 9.23
N GLY A 362 -6.32 1.95 9.51
CA GLY A 362 -4.97 1.45 9.28
C GLY A 362 -4.66 0.24 10.15
N GLN A 363 -4.99 0.30 11.44
CA GLN A 363 -4.86 -0.88 12.31
C GLN A 363 -5.81 -2.01 11.90
N ALA A 364 -7.02 -1.70 11.43
CA ALA A 364 -7.94 -2.72 10.90
C ALA A 364 -7.37 -3.39 9.64
N ALA A 365 -6.69 -2.63 8.78
CA ALA A 365 -6.02 -3.17 7.61
C ALA A 365 -4.88 -4.12 7.99
N ILE A 366 -4.03 -3.75 8.96
CA ILE A 366 -2.96 -4.62 9.48
C ILE A 366 -3.54 -5.92 10.06
N ARG A 367 -4.59 -5.83 10.88
CA ARG A 367 -5.25 -7.02 11.43
C ARG A 367 -5.85 -7.92 10.35
N GLY A 368 -6.45 -7.31 9.31
CA GLY A 368 -6.94 -8.05 8.15
C GLY A 368 -5.83 -8.78 7.39
N LEU A 369 -4.65 -8.16 7.22
CA LEU A 369 -3.48 -8.79 6.60
C LEU A 369 -2.97 -9.97 7.42
N VAL A 370 -2.84 -9.79 8.74
CA VAL A 370 -2.39 -10.85 9.64
C VAL A 370 -3.38 -12.01 9.68
N ALA A 371 -4.70 -11.73 9.69
CA ALA A 371 -5.72 -12.77 9.65
C ALA A 371 -5.61 -13.63 8.37
N GLU A 372 -5.39 -13.00 7.20
CA GLU A 372 -5.16 -13.75 5.95
C GLU A 372 -3.83 -14.52 5.96
N GLY A 373 -2.78 -13.96 6.55
CA GLY A 373 -1.50 -14.66 6.75
C GLY A 373 -1.65 -15.92 7.60
N ARG A 374 -2.37 -15.84 8.72
CA ARG A 374 -2.70 -17.01 9.57
C ARG A 374 -3.56 -18.03 8.81
N ARG A 375 -4.54 -17.57 8.02
CA ARG A 375 -5.40 -18.43 7.19
C ARG A 375 -4.61 -19.17 6.12
N LEU A 376 -3.64 -18.54 5.48
CA LEU A 376 -2.73 -19.17 4.51
C LEU A 376 -1.79 -20.17 5.19
N ALA A 377 -1.25 -19.82 6.35
CA ALA A 377 -0.36 -20.70 7.12
C ALA A 377 -1.02 -22.05 7.49
N ASN A 378 -2.34 -22.08 7.66
CA ASN A 378 -3.09 -23.29 7.95
C ASN A 378 -3.04 -24.36 6.83
N ALA A 379 -2.74 -23.97 5.60
CA ALA A 379 -2.62 -24.89 4.46
C ALA A 379 -1.16 -25.30 4.16
N LEU A 380 -0.17 -24.72 4.84
CA LEU A 380 1.25 -24.93 4.56
C LEU A 380 1.86 -26.10 5.37
N PRO A 381 2.96 -26.71 4.87
CA PRO A 381 3.79 -27.62 5.66
C PRO A 381 4.32 -26.97 6.94
N ALA A 382 4.60 -27.78 7.97
CA ALA A 382 4.94 -27.30 9.32
C ALA A 382 6.07 -26.25 9.36
N SER A 383 7.15 -26.42 8.59
CA SER A 383 8.27 -25.47 8.56
C SER A 383 7.86 -24.09 8.03
N GLN A 384 7.23 -24.04 6.85
CA GLN A 384 6.76 -22.80 6.22
C GLN A 384 5.62 -22.15 7.02
N ARG A 385 4.78 -22.97 7.64
CA ARG A 385 3.72 -22.51 8.54
C ARG A 385 4.27 -21.74 9.74
N HIS A 386 5.28 -22.27 10.43
CA HIS A 386 5.89 -21.57 11.57
C HIS A 386 6.52 -20.25 11.17
N GLU A 387 7.18 -20.20 10.02
CA GLU A 387 7.79 -18.99 9.49
C GLU A 387 6.74 -17.89 9.18
N LEU A 388 5.64 -18.25 8.52
CA LEU A 388 4.56 -17.30 8.20
C LEU A 388 3.83 -16.83 9.47
N LEU A 389 3.57 -17.73 10.41
CA LEU A 389 2.97 -17.37 11.70
C LEU A 389 3.88 -16.47 12.55
N GLY A 390 5.19 -16.70 12.54
CA GLY A 390 6.16 -15.86 13.23
C GLY A 390 6.12 -14.41 12.72
N LYS A 391 6.07 -14.23 11.39
CA LYS A 391 5.92 -12.90 10.78
C LYS A 391 4.58 -12.24 11.11
N CYS A 392 3.49 -13.01 11.15
CA CYS A 392 2.17 -12.52 11.59
C CYS A 392 2.21 -11.99 13.03
N GLU A 393 2.88 -12.70 13.93
CA GLU A 393 3.02 -12.30 15.34
C GLU A 393 3.91 -11.08 15.52
N GLU A 394 5.00 -11.00 14.76
CA GLU A 394 5.90 -9.84 14.74
C GLU A 394 5.14 -8.55 14.32
N VAL A 395 4.36 -8.62 13.25
CA VAL A 395 3.51 -7.50 12.79
C VAL A 395 2.47 -7.09 13.83
N GLU A 396 1.76 -8.06 14.43
CA GLU A 396 0.79 -7.78 15.51
C GLU A 396 1.46 -7.09 16.70
N HIS A 397 2.67 -7.54 17.07
CA HIS A 397 3.41 -7.00 18.21
C HIS A 397 3.86 -5.56 17.97
N LEU A 398 4.49 -5.29 16.82
CA LEU A 398 4.97 -3.96 16.45
C LEU A 398 3.80 -2.97 16.30
N MET A 399 2.68 -3.39 15.69
CA MET A 399 1.46 -2.59 15.61
C MET A 399 0.94 -2.24 17.01
N ALA A 400 0.90 -3.19 17.94
CA ALA A 400 0.42 -2.95 19.30
C ALA A 400 1.33 -1.96 20.05
N GLN A 401 2.66 -2.09 19.92
CA GLN A 401 3.60 -1.14 20.52
C GLN A 401 3.45 0.27 19.95
N LEU A 402 3.33 0.41 18.61
CA LEU A 402 3.15 1.72 17.98
C LEU A 402 1.84 2.37 18.39
N ALA A 403 0.75 1.59 18.48
CA ALA A 403 -0.54 2.07 18.94
C ALA A 403 -0.50 2.53 20.41
N GLU A 404 0.24 1.83 21.26
CA GLU A 404 0.42 2.20 22.67
C GLU A 404 1.23 3.51 22.81
N LEU A 405 2.31 3.68 22.05
CA LEU A 405 3.08 4.92 22.02
C LEU A 405 2.24 6.10 21.52
N ALA A 406 1.47 5.90 20.44
CA ALA A 406 0.57 6.91 19.92
C ALA A 406 -0.50 7.31 20.95
N ALA A 407 -1.09 6.34 21.66
CA ALA A 407 -2.10 6.59 22.70
C ALA A 407 -1.54 7.36 23.91
N ARG A 408 -0.24 7.24 24.20
CA ARG A 408 0.46 8.01 25.24
C ARG A 408 0.86 9.42 24.78
N GLY A 409 0.63 9.77 23.52
CA GLY A 409 1.07 11.04 22.92
C GLY A 409 2.53 11.03 22.44
N GLU A 410 3.18 9.87 22.42
CA GLU A 410 4.59 9.68 22.02
C GLU A 410 4.72 9.13 20.58
N GLY A 411 3.65 9.18 19.79
CA GLY A 411 3.57 8.60 18.43
C GLY A 411 4.54 9.22 17.41
N ASP A 412 5.09 10.41 17.70
CA ASP A 412 6.09 11.08 16.85
C ASP A 412 7.53 10.94 17.38
N GLY A 413 7.70 10.22 18.51
CA GLY A 413 8.98 10.04 19.18
C GLY A 413 9.95 9.12 18.43
N PRO A 414 11.25 9.13 18.78
CA PRO A 414 12.27 8.31 18.12
C PRO A 414 11.96 6.80 18.20
N GLN A 415 11.45 6.34 19.34
CA GLN A 415 11.03 4.95 19.53
C GLN A 415 9.84 4.59 18.63
N ALA A 416 8.84 5.47 18.52
CA ALA A 416 7.69 5.25 17.65
C ALA A 416 8.11 5.19 16.17
N ARG A 417 9.05 6.04 15.74
CA ARG A 417 9.60 6.01 14.37
C ARG A 417 10.39 4.74 14.08
N ALA A 418 11.20 4.27 15.02
CA ALA A 418 11.93 3.01 14.86
C ALA A 418 10.97 1.81 14.71
N ILE A 419 9.93 1.75 15.55
CA ILE A 419 8.89 0.71 15.46
C ILE A 419 8.09 0.85 14.18
N ALA A 420 7.76 2.06 13.74
CA ALA A 420 7.06 2.32 12.49
C ALA A 420 7.85 1.81 11.27
N GLN A 421 9.16 2.07 11.21
CA GLN A 421 10.03 1.56 10.16
C GLN A 421 10.10 0.03 10.18
N GLN A 422 10.35 -0.57 11.35
CA GLN A 422 10.38 -2.03 11.48
C GLN A 422 9.05 -2.67 11.07
N LEU A 423 7.92 -2.07 11.46
CA LEU A 423 6.58 -2.54 11.10
C LEU A 423 6.36 -2.44 9.58
N GLN A 424 6.82 -1.38 8.93
CA GLN A 424 6.74 -1.20 7.48
C GLN A 424 7.50 -2.30 6.74
N ASP A 425 8.72 -2.61 7.15
CA ASP A 425 9.55 -3.62 6.51
C ASP A 425 8.99 -5.03 6.72
N THR A 426 8.59 -5.36 7.96
CA THR A 426 7.96 -6.65 8.26
C THR A 426 6.63 -6.84 7.53
N LEU A 427 5.84 -5.78 7.32
CA LEU A 427 4.61 -5.84 6.49
C LEU A 427 4.93 -6.14 5.02
N ARG A 428 6.01 -5.58 4.48
CA ARG A 428 6.46 -5.86 3.10
C ARG A 428 6.90 -7.31 2.94
N GLU A 429 7.63 -7.85 3.90
CA GLU A 429 8.00 -9.27 3.93
C GLU A 429 6.78 -10.19 4.05
N LEU A 430 5.85 -9.87 4.95
CA LEU A 430 4.61 -10.62 5.14
C LEU A 430 3.80 -10.67 3.84
N LYS A 431 3.69 -9.53 3.14
CA LYS A 431 3.05 -9.44 1.81
C LYS A 431 3.66 -10.45 0.82
N GLY A 432 4.99 -10.45 0.68
CA GLY A 432 5.70 -11.36 -0.22
C GLY A 432 5.44 -12.83 0.10
N LYS A 433 5.57 -13.22 1.38
CA LYS A 433 5.33 -14.60 1.82
C LYS A 433 3.89 -15.06 1.62
N MET A 434 2.91 -14.18 1.86
CA MET A 434 1.50 -14.49 1.62
C MET A 434 1.22 -14.72 0.13
N GLN A 435 1.77 -13.89 -0.75
CA GLN A 435 1.61 -14.03 -2.20
C GLN A 435 2.23 -15.33 -2.73
N GLU A 436 3.42 -15.68 -2.24
CA GLU A 436 4.07 -16.95 -2.57
C GLU A 436 3.23 -18.16 -2.14
N ALA A 437 2.83 -18.19 -0.86
CA ALA A 437 2.01 -19.27 -0.29
C ALA A 437 0.67 -19.44 -1.05
N MET A 438 0.00 -18.32 -1.35
CA MET A 438 -1.25 -18.33 -2.10
C MET A 438 -1.06 -18.85 -3.53
N THR A 439 0.02 -18.44 -4.21
CA THR A 439 0.32 -18.88 -5.58
C THR A 439 0.53 -20.40 -5.64
N GLN A 440 1.24 -20.96 -4.66
CA GLN A 440 1.42 -22.41 -4.54
C GLN A 440 0.09 -23.14 -4.30
N GLU A 441 -0.75 -22.64 -3.37
CA GLU A 441 -2.06 -23.23 -3.10
C GLU A 441 -2.97 -23.18 -4.35
N VAL A 442 -2.97 -22.07 -5.10
CA VAL A 442 -3.74 -21.97 -6.36
C VAL A 442 -3.20 -22.92 -7.43
N SER A 443 -1.88 -23.04 -7.57
CA SER A 443 -1.24 -23.99 -8.50
C SER A 443 -1.75 -25.42 -8.24
N ASP A 444 -1.83 -25.81 -6.97
CA ASP A 444 -2.28 -27.14 -6.56
C ASP A 444 -3.79 -27.35 -6.70
N ILE A 445 -4.61 -26.49 -6.10
CA ILE A 445 -6.07 -26.69 -6.00
C ILE A 445 -6.77 -26.54 -7.35
N PHE A 446 -6.35 -25.57 -8.16
CA PHE A 446 -6.96 -25.30 -9.47
C PHE A 446 -6.31 -26.11 -10.62
N SER A 447 -5.40 -27.03 -10.32
CA SER A 447 -4.86 -27.97 -11.31
C SER A 447 -5.93 -28.91 -11.88
N ASP A 448 -6.95 -29.25 -11.09
CA ASP A 448 -8.08 -30.08 -11.48
C ASP A 448 -9.39 -29.57 -10.88
N THR A 449 -10.16 -28.85 -11.69
CA THR A 449 -11.42 -28.25 -11.25
C THR A 449 -12.65 -29.09 -11.56
N THR A 450 -12.57 -30.09 -12.45
CA THR A 450 -13.75 -30.77 -13.00
C THR A 450 -13.83 -32.27 -12.74
N THR A 451 -12.76 -32.95 -12.32
CA THR A 451 -12.82 -34.41 -12.10
C THR A 451 -13.87 -34.82 -11.08
N PRO A 452 -14.01 -34.17 -9.91
CA PRO A 452 -15.02 -34.59 -8.93
C PRO A 452 -16.46 -34.53 -9.45
N VAL A 453 -16.84 -33.49 -10.21
CA VAL A 453 -18.18 -33.40 -10.80
C VAL A 453 -18.37 -34.42 -11.94
N LYS A 454 -17.32 -34.76 -12.69
CA LYS A 454 -17.35 -35.82 -13.71
C LYS A 454 -17.55 -37.20 -13.07
N LEU A 455 -16.88 -37.48 -11.95
CA LEU A 455 -17.08 -38.72 -11.20
C LEU A 455 -18.48 -38.80 -10.58
N LEU A 456 -19.03 -37.68 -10.12
CA LEU A 456 -20.42 -37.60 -9.67
C LEU A 456 -21.41 -37.91 -10.82
N ALA A 457 -21.16 -37.39 -12.02
CA ALA A 457 -21.98 -37.68 -13.21
C ALA A 457 -21.97 -39.18 -13.57
N VAL A 458 -20.79 -39.82 -13.51
CA VAL A 458 -20.65 -41.26 -13.73
C VAL A 458 -21.41 -42.06 -12.66
N ALA A 459 -21.31 -41.67 -11.38
CA ALA A 459 -22.04 -42.33 -10.31
C ALA A 459 -23.56 -42.15 -10.43
N ALA A 460 -24.04 -40.97 -10.83
CA ALA A 460 -25.46 -40.69 -11.02
C ALA A 460 -26.09 -41.50 -12.16
N THR A 461 -25.30 -41.82 -13.19
CA THR A 461 -25.72 -42.62 -14.36
C THR A 461 -25.40 -44.12 -14.21
N ALA A 462 -24.88 -44.55 -13.07
CA ALA A 462 -24.54 -45.94 -12.82
C ALA A 462 -25.76 -46.87 -13.02
N PRO A 463 -25.56 -48.05 -13.63
CA PRO A 463 -26.62 -49.05 -13.83
C PRO A 463 -27.37 -49.37 -12.51
N PRO A 464 -28.69 -49.64 -12.55
CA PRO A 464 -29.48 -49.92 -11.34
C PRO A 464 -28.99 -51.12 -10.52
N ASP A 465 -28.29 -52.07 -11.16
CA ASP A 465 -27.74 -53.30 -10.61
C ASP A 465 -26.29 -53.15 -10.11
N ALA A 466 -25.69 -51.96 -10.21
CA ALA A 466 -24.34 -51.72 -9.72
C ALA A 466 -24.23 -51.96 -8.20
N PRO A 467 -23.21 -52.69 -7.72
CA PRO A 467 -23.01 -52.93 -6.29
C PRO A 467 -22.72 -51.62 -5.55
N ASN A 468 -23.29 -51.46 -4.36
CA ASN A 468 -23.12 -50.30 -3.48
C ASN A 468 -23.41 -48.95 -4.17
N ARG A 469 -24.32 -48.93 -5.16
CA ARG A 469 -24.63 -47.77 -6.01
C ARG A 469 -24.91 -46.49 -5.22
N GLU A 470 -25.71 -46.56 -4.16
CA GLU A 470 -26.03 -45.40 -3.33
C GLU A 470 -24.82 -44.95 -2.50
N GLU A 471 -24.07 -45.88 -1.88
CA GLU A 471 -22.87 -45.55 -1.09
C GLU A 471 -21.78 -44.90 -1.95
N VAL A 472 -21.53 -45.45 -3.14
CA VAL A 472 -20.57 -44.88 -4.11
C VAL A 472 -21.03 -43.50 -4.57
N PHE A 473 -22.33 -43.31 -4.82
CA PHE A 473 -22.86 -41.99 -5.16
C PHE A 473 -22.64 -40.98 -4.04
N GLU A 474 -22.96 -41.33 -2.79
CA GLU A 474 -22.79 -40.44 -1.64
C GLU A 474 -21.31 -40.12 -1.39
N GLU A 475 -20.40 -41.09 -1.58
CA GLU A 475 -18.95 -40.84 -1.52
C GLU A 475 -18.51 -39.83 -2.60
N ARG A 476 -18.97 -39.98 -3.85
CA ARG A 476 -18.64 -39.04 -4.94
C ARG A 476 -19.28 -37.67 -4.75
N ALA A 477 -20.50 -37.61 -4.21
CA ALA A 477 -21.18 -36.36 -3.87
C ALA A 477 -20.43 -35.60 -2.77
N ALA A 478 -20.04 -36.28 -1.70
CA ALA A 478 -19.24 -35.68 -0.62
C ALA A 478 -17.86 -35.21 -1.11
N ASN A 479 -17.19 -36.00 -1.97
CA ASN A 479 -15.93 -35.60 -2.58
C ASN A 479 -16.07 -34.36 -3.47
N PHE A 480 -17.14 -34.28 -4.27
CA PHE A 480 -17.45 -33.10 -5.07
C PHE A 480 -17.71 -31.87 -4.21
N GLU A 481 -18.53 -31.99 -3.16
CA GLU A 481 -18.85 -30.90 -2.24
C GLU A 481 -17.60 -30.37 -1.53
N ASN A 482 -16.77 -31.27 -0.99
CA ASN A 482 -15.52 -30.92 -0.33
C ASN A 482 -14.54 -30.22 -1.30
N HIS A 483 -14.45 -30.70 -2.55
CA HIS A 483 -13.59 -30.08 -3.56
C HIS A 483 -14.10 -28.69 -3.98
N ALA A 484 -15.40 -28.54 -4.22
CA ALA A 484 -16.02 -27.25 -4.53
C ALA A 484 -15.80 -26.23 -3.40
N GLY A 485 -15.90 -26.68 -2.13
CA GLY A 485 -15.56 -25.87 -0.96
C GLY A 485 -14.10 -25.41 -0.95
N ARG A 486 -13.15 -26.30 -1.27
CA ARG A 486 -11.72 -25.97 -1.38
C ARG A 486 -11.43 -24.98 -2.50
N LEU A 487 -12.05 -25.15 -3.67
CA LEU A 487 -11.93 -24.19 -4.78
C LEU A 487 -12.39 -22.80 -4.35
N GLY A 488 -13.57 -22.71 -3.71
CA GLY A 488 -14.10 -21.46 -3.21
C GLY A 488 -13.23 -20.81 -2.13
N ALA A 489 -12.72 -21.59 -1.18
CA ALA A 489 -11.83 -21.10 -0.13
C ALA A 489 -10.49 -20.58 -0.67
N THR A 490 -9.93 -21.25 -1.68
CA THR A 490 -8.67 -20.86 -2.32
C THR A 490 -8.86 -19.61 -3.19
N ALA A 491 -9.99 -19.52 -3.90
CA ALA A 491 -10.36 -18.33 -4.66
C ALA A 491 -10.50 -17.10 -3.76
N GLU A 492 -11.14 -17.23 -2.60
CA GLU A 492 -11.22 -16.13 -1.62
C GLU A 492 -9.86 -15.67 -1.13
N LYS A 493 -8.91 -16.60 -0.90
CA LYS A 493 -7.53 -16.26 -0.53
C LYS A 493 -6.85 -15.49 -1.66
N ALA A 494 -6.97 -15.95 -2.91
CA ALA A 494 -6.43 -15.23 -4.08
C ALA A 494 -7.03 -13.82 -4.22
N ALA A 495 -8.33 -13.66 -3.95
CA ALA A 495 -8.96 -12.35 -3.94
C ALA A 495 -8.47 -11.44 -2.79
N ALA A 496 -8.08 -12.02 -1.64
CA ALA A 496 -7.66 -11.27 -0.47
C ALA A 496 -6.19 -10.83 -0.51
N VAL A 497 -5.29 -11.67 -1.05
CA VAL A 497 -3.83 -11.43 -1.07
C VAL A 497 -3.22 -11.34 -2.47
N GLY A 498 -4.01 -11.49 -3.53
CA GLY A 498 -3.54 -11.38 -4.91
C GLY A 498 -3.23 -9.94 -5.34
N THR A 499 -2.82 -9.79 -6.59
CA THR A 499 -2.58 -8.51 -7.28
C THR A 499 -3.88 -7.91 -7.86
N ALA A 500 -5.03 -8.50 -7.55
CA ALA A 500 -6.32 -8.10 -8.07
C ALA A 500 -6.76 -6.69 -7.64
N ASN A 501 -7.36 -5.97 -8.58
CA ASN A 501 -8.07 -4.73 -8.29
C ASN A 501 -9.43 -5.01 -7.61
N LYS A 502 -10.11 -3.95 -7.15
CA LYS A 502 -11.41 -4.08 -6.46
C LYS A 502 -12.44 -4.87 -7.28
N SER A 503 -12.54 -4.64 -8.59
CA SER A 503 -13.51 -5.32 -9.46
C SER A 503 -13.23 -6.82 -9.63
N THR A 504 -11.97 -7.21 -9.80
CA THR A 504 -11.60 -8.62 -9.93
C THR A 504 -11.85 -9.34 -8.61
N VAL A 505 -11.56 -8.72 -7.47
CA VAL A 505 -11.90 -9.25 -6.13
C VAL A 505 -13.41 -9.46 -5.98
N GLU A 506 -14.23 -8.47 -6.33
CA GLU A 506 -15.69 -8.59 -6.28
C GLU A 506 -16.21 -9.68 -7.24
N GLY A 507 -15.61 -9.81 -8.43
CA GLY A 507 -15.90 -10.86 -9.40
C GLY A 507 -15.61 -12.26 -8.86
N ILE A 508 -14.45 -12.45 -8.20
CA ILE A 508 -14.09 -13.72 -7.55
C ILE A 508 -15.09 -14.03 -6.45
N GLN A 509 -15.39 -13.07 -5.56
CA GLN A 509 -16.34 -13.26 -4.47
C GLN A 509 -17.74 -13.64 -4.98
N ALA A 510 -18.19 -13.03 -6.08
CA ALA A 510 -19.45 -13.40 -6.73
C ALA A 510 -19.40 -14.84 -7.29
N ALA A 511 -18.33 -15.23 -7.97
CA ALA A 511 -18.17 -16.58 -8.50
C ALA A 511 -18.09 -17.64 -7.38
N VAL A 512 -17.44 -17.32 -6.26
CA VAL A 512 -17.40 -18.19 -5.07
C VAL A 512 -18.80 -18.33 -4.46
N LYS A 513 -19.56 -17.24 -4.35
CA LYS A 513 -20.95 -17.27 -3.86
C LYS A 513 -21.80 -18.17 -4.75
N SER A 514 -21.72 -18.01 -6.07
CA SER A 514 -22.42 -18.86 -7.03
C SER A 514 -21.99 -20.33 -6.95
N ALA A 515 -20.69 -20.61 -6.77
CA ALA A 515 -20.21 -22.00 -6.62
C ALA A 515 -20.81 -22.66 -5.37
N ARG A 516 -20.85 -21.95 -4.24
CA ARG A 516 -21.46 -22.43 -2.98
C ARG A 516 -22.96 -22.65 -3.15
N ASP A 517 -23.65 -21.73 -3.80
CA ASP A 517 -25.09 -21.78 -4.04
C ASP A 517 -25.48 -22.95 -4.97
N LEU A 518 -24.72 -23.19 -6.05
CA LEU A 518 -25.00 -24.21 -7.06
C LEU A 518 -24.61 -25.62 -6.63
N THR A 519 -23.56 -25.80 -5.81
CA THR A 519 -23.01 -27.12 -5.45
C THR A 519 -24.07 -28.08 -4.86
N PRO A 520 -24.88 -27.69 -3.84
CA PRO A 520 -25.94 -28.56 -3.32
C PRO A 520 -27.05 -28.84 -4.35
N GLN A 521 -27.33 -27.87 -5.24
CA GLN A 521 -28.36 -28.03 -6.27
C GLN A 521 -27.92 -29.04 -7.34
N VAL A 522 -26.64 -29.05 -7.73
CA VAL A 522 -26.05 -30.05 -8.62
C VAL A 522 -26.14 -31.46 -8.00
N ILE A 523 -25.78 -31.60 -6.72
CA ILE A 523 -25.88 -32.88 -6.00
C ILE A 523 -27.34 -33.35 -5.95
N SER A 524 -28.27 -32.45 -5.69
CA SER A 524 -29.70 -32.76 -5.66
C SER A 524 -30.22 -33.21 -7.03
N ALA A 525 -29.85 -32.51 -8.11
CA ALA A 525 -30.19 -32.92 -9.47
C ALA A 525 -29.57 -34.28 -9.85
N ALA A 526 -28.33 -34.53 -9.45
CA ALA A 526 -27.66 -35.81 -9.63
C ALA A 526 -28.38 -36.95 -8.87
N ARG A 527 -28.86 -36.67 -7.65
CA ARG A 527 -29.63 -37.62 -6.83
C ARG A 527 -31.00 -37.92 -7.45
N ILE A 528 -31.66 -36.93 -8.05
CA ILE A 528 -32.90 -37.13 -8.83
C ILE A 528 -32.63 -38.09 -10.01
N LEU A 529 -31.53 -37.88 -10.73
CA LEU A 529 -31.12 -38.75 -11.84
C LEU A 529 -30.82 -40.19 -11.38
N LEU A 530 -30.10 -40.34 -10.26
CA LEU A 530 -29.81 -41.64 -9.64
C LEU A 530 -31.10 -42.42 -9.34
N LYS A 531 -32.10 -41.74 -8.76
CA LYS A 531 -33.40 -42.30 -8.37
C LYS A 531 -34.32 -42.61 -9.56
N ASN A 532 -34.06 -42.02 -10.73
CA ASN A 532 -34.88 -42.17 -11.93
C ASN A 532 -34.03 -42.52 -13.18
N PRO A 533 -33.44 -43.75 -13.24
CA PRO A 533 -32.60 -44.17 -14.35
C PRO A 533 -33.33 -44.07 -15.69
N GLY A 534 -32.68 -43.49 -16.71
CA GLY A 534 -33.24 -43.34 -18.06
C GLY A 534 -34.28 -42.23 -18.22
N ASN A 535 -34.60 -41.45 -17.17
CA ASN A 535 -35.52 -40.32 -17.26
C ASN A 535 -34.85 -39.12 -17.95
N GLN A 536 -35.30 -38.80 -19.16
CA GLN A 536 -34.77 -37.71 -19.97
C GLN A 536 -34.86 -36.34 -19.28
N ALA A 537 -35.96 -36.05 -18.56
CA ALA A 537 -36.11 -34.77 -17.87
C ALA A 537 -35.14 -34.63 -16.69
N ALA A 538 -34.83 -35.74 -16.00
CA ALA A 538 -33.84 -35.74 -14.92
C ALA A 538 -32.42 -35.54 -15.47
N TYR A 539 -32.11 -36.14 -16.62
CA TYR A 539 -30.82 -35.97 -17.30
C TYR A 539 -30.63 -34.53 -17.80
N GLU A 540 -31.63 -33.96 -18.48
CA GLU A 540 -31.62 -32.57 -18.93
C GLU A 540 -31.42 -31.59 -17.76
N HIS A 541 -32.10 -31.83 -16.63
CA HIS A 541 -31.97 -31.00 -15.44
C HIS A 541 -30.57 -31.10 -14.83
N PHE A 542 -30.04 -32.31 -14.67
CA PHE A 542 -28.68 -32.52 -14.16
C PHE A 542 -27.62 -31.90 -15.07
N GLU A 543 -27.69 -32.10 -16.39
CA GLU A 543 -26.74 -31.50 -17.34
C GLU A 543 -26.78 -29.97 -17.29
N THR A 544 -27.97 -29.37 -17.19
CA THR A 544 -28.12 -27.91 -17.06
C THR A 544 -27.41 -27.41 -15.80
N MET A 545 -27.67 -28.03 -14.64
CA MET A 545 -27.06 -27.65 -13.37
C MET A 545 -25.55 -27.88 -13.36
N LYS A 546 -25.10 -29.03 -13.86
CA LYS A 546 -23.67 -29.37 -13.97
C LYS A 546 -22.94 -28.35 -14.83
N ASN A 547 -23.46 -28.04 -16.02
CA ASN A 547 -22.79 -27.12 -16.94
C ASN A 547 -22.77 -25.70 -16.37
N GLN A 548 -23.85 -25.24 -15.76
CA GLN A 548 -23.87 -23.95 -15.07
C GLN A 548 -22.83 -23.85 -13.95
N TRP A 549 -22.63 -24.93 -13.19
CA TRP A 549 -21.57 -24.99 -12.18
C TRP A 549 -20.17 -24.97 -12.82
N ILE A 550 -19.95 -25.73 -13.90
CA ILE A 550 -18.67 -25.76 -14.64
C ILE A 550 -18.36 -24.37 -15.20
N ASP A 551 -19.30 -23.72 -15.87
CA ASP A 551 -19.14 -22.38 -16.46
C ASP A 551 -18.75 -21.36 -15.38
N ASN A 552 -19.38 -21.42 -14.20
CA ASN A 552 -19.03 -20.58 -13.07
C ASN A 552 -17.61 -20.87 -12.54
N VAL A 553 -17.19 -22.14 -12.49
CA VAL A 553 -15.84 -22.52 -12.06
C VAL A 553 -14.78 -22.12 -13.09
N GLU A 554 -15.06 -22.18 -14.39
CA GLU A 554 -14.17 -21.67 -15.44
C GLU A 554 -14.01 -20.15 -15.34
N LYS A 555 -15.11 -19.42 -15.11
CA LYS A 555 -15.10 -17.98 -14.82
C LYS A 555 -14.28 -17.67 -13.56
N MET A 556 -14.52 -18.40 -12.47
CA MET A 556 -13.76 -18.26 -11.22
C MET A 556 -12.27 -18.49 -11.45
N THR A 557 -11.90 -19.53 -12.20
CA THR A 557 -10.50 -19.85 -12.53
C THR A 557 -9.85 -18.72 -13.32
N GLY A 558 -10.56 -18.14 -14.30
CA GLY A 558 -10.08 -16.97 -15.05
C GLY A 558 -9.77 -15.76 -14.16
N LEU A 559 -10.68 -15.44 -13.25
CA LEU A 559 -10.50 -14.31 -12.33
C LEU A 559 -9.42 -14.57 -11.28
N VAL A 560 -9.28 -15.81 -10.81
CA VAL A 560 -8.22 -16.22 -9.89
C VAL A 560 -6.85 -16.16 -10.56
N ASP A 561 -6.73 -16.63 -11.81
CA ASP A 561 -5.47 -16.54 -12.56
C ASP A 561 -5.10 -15.06 -12.82
N GLU A 562 -6.09 -14.19 -13.06
CA GLU A 562 -5.87 -12.73 -13.19
C GLU A 562 -5.40 -12.06 -11.88
N ALA A 563 -5.77 -12.62 -10.73
CA ALA A 563 -5.38 -12.12 -9.41
C ALA A 563 -3.95 -12.52 -9.00
N ILE A 564 -3.24 -13.26 -9.85
CA ILE A 564 -1.91 -13.80 -9.56
C ILE A 564 -0.94 -13.29 -10.63
N ASP A 565 0.28 -12.98 -10.21
CA ASP A 565 1.35 -12.69 -11.16
C ASP A 565 1.60 -13.91 -12.05
N THR A 566 1.45 -13.73 -13.37
CA THR A 566 1.55 -14.83 -14.34
C THR A 566 2.89 -15.54 -14.26
N ARG A 567 3.99 -14.79 -14.07
CA ARG A 567 5.32 -15.38 -13.95
C ARG A 567 5.42 -16.27 -12.71
N SER A 568 4.99 -15.76 -11.57
CA SER A 568 4.96 -16.51 -10.30
C SER A 568 4.10 -17.79 -10.42
N LEU A 569 2.98 -17.72 -11.14
CA LEU A 569 2.14 -18.89 -11.43
C LEU A 569 2.86 -19.92 -12.31
N LEU A 570 3.61 -19.47 -13.31
CA LEU A 570 4.41 -20.34 -14.18
C LEU A 570 5.56 -20.99 -13.40
N ASP A 571 6.28 -20.24 -12.55
CA ASP A 571 7.34 -20.77 -11.68
C ASP A 571 6.79 -21.82 -10.70
N ALA A 572 5.66 -21.53 -10.04
CA ALA A 572 4.99 -22.49 -9.16
C ALA A 572 4.50 -23.74 -9.91
N SER A 573 4.05 -23.59 -11.16
CA SER A 573 3.60 -24.72 -11.98
C SER A 573 4.78 -25.58 -12.46
N GLU A 574 5.91 -24.96 -12.82
CA GLU A 574 7.15 -25.64 -13.20
C GLU A 574 7.69 -26.49 -12.04
N GLU A 575 7.81 -25.90 -10.85
CA GLU A 575 8.30 -26.62 -9.66
C GLU A 575 7.34 -27.74 -9.24
N ALA A 576 6.03 -27.53 -9.38
CA ALA A 576 5.06 -28.58 -9.11
C ALA A 576 5.13 -29.74 -10.12
N ILE A 577 5.38 -29.48 -11.40
CA ILE A 577 5.61 -30.51 -12.42
C ILE A 577 6.86 -31.32 -12.08
N LYS A 578 7.94 -30.66 -11.65
CA LYS A 578 9.17 -31.31 -11.22
C LYS A 578 8.93 -32.24 -10.03
N LYS A 579 8.22 -31.77 -9.00
CA LYS A 579 7.82 -32.59 -7.85
C LYS A 579 6.93 -33.78 -8.24
N ASP A 580 6.03 -33.61 -9.20
CA ASP A 580 5.18 -34.70 -9.70
C ASP A 580 5.99 -35.70 -10.54
N LEU A 581 7.04 -35.27 -11.24
CA LEU A 581 8.01 -36.13 -11.91
C LEU A 581 8.79 -36.98 -10.91
N ASP A 582 9.24 -36.39 -9.80
CA ASP A 582 9.93 -37.11 -8.72
C ASP A 582 9.03 -38.17 -8.08
N LYS A 583 7.74 -37.86 -7.85
CA LYS A 583 6.76 -38.85 -7.40
C LYS A 583 6.60 -40.00 -8.38
N CYS A 584 6.63 -39.72 -9.68
CA CYS A 584 6.60 -40.77 -10.71
C CYS A 584 7.86 -41.65 -10.66
N GLN A 585 9.04 -41.08 -10.44
CA GLN A 585 10.28 -41.83 -10.25
C GLN A 585 10.20 -42.76 -9.04
N VAL A 586 9.72 -42.24 -7.90
CA VAL A 586 9.50 -43.02 -6.68
C VAL A 586 8.46 -44.13 -6.92
N ALA A 587 7.39 -43.86 -7.66
CA ALA A 587 6.38 -44.86 -8.02
C ALA A 587 6.95 -45.97 -8.90
N MET A 588 7.84 -45.65 -9.85
CA MET A 588 8.54 -46.63 -10.68
C MET A 588 9.48 -47.50 -9.83
N ALA A 589 10.27 -46.88 -8.94
CA ALA A 589 11.15 -47.61 -8.02
C ALA A 589 10.38 -48.55 -7.07
N ASN A 590 9.20 -48.12 -6.61
CA ASN A 590 8.33 -48.88 -5.72
C ASN A 590 7.36 -49.82 -6.45
N HIS A 591 7.42 -49.90 -7.77
CA HIS A 591 6.55 -50.77 -8.59
C HIS A 591 5.04 -50.47 -8.43
N GLN A 592 4.67 -49.19 -8.37
CA GLN A 592 3.30 -48.71 -8.19
C GLN A 592 2.74 -48.06 -9.47
N PRO A 593 2.20 -48.83 -10.44
CA PRO A 593 1.72 -48.28 -11.71
C PRO A 593 0.55 -47.30 -11.55
N GLN A 594 -0.30 -47.46 -10.54
CA GLN A 594 -1.38 -46.53 -10.26
C GLN A 594 -0.87 -45.14 -9.85
N MET A 595 0.19 -45.09 -9.03
CA MET A 595 0.80 -43.84 -8.58
C MET A 595 1.54 -43.13 -9.72
N LEU A 596 2.16 -43.89 -10.62
CA LEU A 596 2.76 -43.36 -11.86
C LEU A 596 1.70 -42.71 -12.76
N VAL A 597 0.58 -43.40 -13.02
CA VAL A 597 -0.50 -42.85 -13.86
C VAL A 597 -1.11 -41.60 -13.22
N ALA A 598 -1.28 -41.59 -11.89
CA ALA A 598 -1.76 -40.42 -11.17
C ALA A 598 -0.80 -39.22 -11.31
N GLY A 599 0.52 -39.44 -11.14
CA GLY A 599 1.52 -38.39 -11.31
C GLY A 599 1.60 -37.88 -12.75
N ALA A 600 1.63 -38.76 -13.75
CA ALA A 600 1.62 -38.38 -15.16
C ALA A 600 0.34 -37.60 -15.54
N THR A 601 -0.81 -37.98 -14.98
CA THR A 601 -2.07 -37.25 -15.17
C THR A 601 -2.00 -35.84 -14.56
N SER A 602 -1.37 -35.70 -13.38
CA SER A 602 -1.13 -34.40 -12.75
C SER A 602 -0.25 -33.49 -13.63
N ILE A 603 0.88 -34.02 -14.13
CA ILE A 603 1.78 -33.31 -15.04
C ILE A 603 1.03 -32.83 -16.29
N ALA A 604 0.26 -33.72 -16.93
CA ALA A 604 -0.51 -33.37 -18.13
C ALA A 604 -1.54 -32.25 -17.85
N ARG A 605 -2.20 -32.25 -16.69
CA ARG A 605 -3.16 -31.21 -16.31
C ARG A 605 -2.47 -29.87 -16.07
N ARG A 606 -1.34 -29.86 -15.34
CA ARG A 606 -0.56 -28.64 -15.11
C ARG A 606 -0.04 -28.04 -16.42
N ALA A 607 0.47 -28.87 -17.34
CA ALA A 607 0.88 -28.44 -18.67
C ALA A 607 -0.29 -27.83 -19.48
N ASN A 608 -1.47 -28.45 -19.45
CA ASN A 608 -2.67 -27.89 -20.10
C ASN A 608 -3.13 -26.58 -19.47
N ARG A 609 -2.98 -26.41 -18.14
CA ARG A 609 -3.28 -25.15 -17.48
C ARG A 609 -2.31 -24.04 -17.90
N ILE A 610 -1.02 -24.34 -18.03
CA ILE A 610 -0.03 -23.39 -18.55
C ILE A 610 -0.42 -22.93 -19.97
N LEU A 611 -0.85 -23.86 -20.84
CA LEU A 611 -1.36 -23.51 -22.18
C LEU A 611 -2.59 -22.61 -22.11
N LEU A 612 -3.51 -22.85 -21.17
CA LEU A 612 -4.71 -22.02 -20.99
C LEU A 612 -4.35 -20.59 -20.54
N VAL A 613 -3.42 -20.46 -19.58
CA VAL A 613 -2.90 -19.17 -19.11
C VAL A 613 -2.21 -18.44 -20.26
N ALA A 614 -1.31 -19.10 -20.97
CA ALA A 614 -0.61 -18.51 -22.13
C ALA A 614 -1.59 -18.06 -23.23
N LYS A 615 -2.62 -18.86 -23.53
CA LYS A 615 -3.67 -18.50 -24.49
C LYS A 615 -4.41 -17.22 -24.07
N ARG A 616 -4.79 -17.11 -22.79
CA ARG A 616 -5.47 -15.92 -22.26
C ARG A 616 -4.59 -14.67 -22.35
N GLU A 617 -3.31 -14.79 -22.04
CA GLU A 617 -2.37 -13.65 -22.13
C GLU A 617 -2.10 -13.24 -23.58
N VAL A 618 -2.10 -14.17 -24.54
CA VAL A 618 -2.04 -13.88 -25.98
C VAL A 618 -3.33 -13.21 -26.49
N GLU A 619 -4.49 -13.56 -25.93
CA GLU A 619 -5.78 -12.91 -26.23
C GLU A 619 -5.88 -11.51 -25.59
N ASN A 620 -5.23 -11.32 -24.44
CA ASN A 620 -5.17 -10.04 -23.70
C ASN A 620 -4.23 -9.03 -24.37
N SER A 621 -3.11 -9.48 -24.95
CA SER A 621 -2.12 -8.60 -25.58
C SER A 621 -2.45 -8.28 -27.05
N GLU A 622 -2.10 -7.06 -27.46
CA GLU A 622 -2.10 -6.59 -28.86
C GLU A 622 -0.69 -6.42 -29.43
N ASP A 623 0.37 -6.69 -28.64
CA ASP A 623 1.76 -6.66 -29.10
C ASP A 623 2.06 -7.89 -29.98
N PRO A 624 2.36 -7.73 -31.28
CA PRO A 624 2.65 -8.85 -32.17
C PRO A 624 3.83 -9.70 -31.70
N LYS A 625 4.92 -9.08 -31.20
CA LYS A 625 6.16 -9.78 -30.85
C LYS A 625 5.95 -10.71 -29.66
N PHE A 626 5.34 -10.18 -28.59
CA PHE A 626 4.96 -10.98 -27.43
C PHE A 626 4.00 -12.11 -27.81
N ARG A 627 2.94 -11.82 -28.58
CA ARG A 627 1.95 -12.82 -28.97
C ARG A 627 2.55 -13.97 -29.78
N GLU A 628 3.42 -13.67 -30.74
CA GLU A 628 4.10 -14.69 -31.54
C GLU A 628 5.05 -15.54 -30.70
N THR A 629 5.83 -14.91 -29.82
CA THR A 629 6.79 -15.61 -28.95
C THR A 629 6.09 -16.58 -27.99
N VAL A 630 5.06 -16.11 -27.28
CA VAL A 630 4.28 -16.94 -26.35
C VAL A 630 3.53 -18.05 -27.09
N LYS A 631 2.97 -17.76 -28.27
CA LYS A 631 2.28 -18.76 -29.10
C LYS A 631 3.23 -19.86 -29.58
N ALA A 632 4.43 -19.50 -30.04
CA ALA A 632 5.44 -20.45 -30.47
C ALA A 632 5.86 -21.40 -29.33
N ALA A 633 6.14 -20.84 -28.14
CA ALA A 633 6.47 -21.64 -26.95
C ALA A 633 5.30 -22.53 -26.51
N SER A 634 4.06 -22.04 -26.61
CA SER A 634 2.84 -22.81 -26.29
C SER A 634 2.62 -23.97 -27.26
N ASP A 635 2.86 -23.75 -28.56
CA ASP A 635 2.75 -24.80 -29.58
C ASP A 635 3.81 -25.90 -29.36
N GLU A 636 5.01 -25.54 -28.89
CA GLU A 636 6.04 -26.50 -28.49
C GLU A 636 5.59 -27.34 -27.29
N LEU A 637 5.11 -26.70 -26.21
CA LEU A 637 4.60 -27.39 -25.03
C LEU A 637 3.45 -28.35 -25.37
N SER A 638 2.49 -27.92 -26.17
CA SER A 638 1.34 -28.74 -26.58
C SER A 638 1.76 -30.06 -27.25
N ARG A 639 2.80 -30.04 -28.09
CA ARG A 639 3.31 -31.24 -28.77
C ARG A 639 3.99 -32.24 -27.83
N THR A 640 4.44 -31.81 -26.65
CA THR A 640 5.13 -32.68 -25.68
C THR A 640 4.20 -33.48 -24.77
N ILE A 641 2.93 -33.07 -24.63
CA ILE A 641 1.98 -33.69 -23.67
C ILE A 641 1.59 -35.11 -24.09
N SER A 642 1.17 -35.32 -25.35
CA SER A 642 0.70 -36.63 -25.81
C SER A 642 1.78 -37.74 -25.72
N PRO A 643 3.04 -37.50 -26.15
CA PRO A 643 4.13 -38.46 -25.97
C PRO A 643 4.30 -38.91 -24.51
N MET A 644 4.35 -37.97 -23.56
CA MET A 644 4.50 -38.29 -22.14
C MET A 644 3.37 -39.18 -21.61
N VAL A 645 2.12 -38.90 -21.99
CA VAL A 645 0.97 -39.72 -21.57
C VAL A 645 1.02 -41.12 -22.18
N MET A 646 1.50 -41.26 -23.42
CA MET A 646 1.68 -42.57 -24.06
C MET A 646 2.80 -43.37 -23.39
N ASP A 647 3.94 -42.73 -23.10
CA ASP A 647 5.06 -43.35 -22.41
C ASP A 647 4.67 -43.78 -20.99
N ALA A 648 3.93 -42.95 -20.25
CA ALA A 648 3.42 -43.29 -18.93
C ALA A 648 2.51 -44.53 -18.96
N LYS A 649 1.66 -44.67 -19.99
CA LYS A 649 0.82 -45.86 -20.19
C LYS A 649 1.65 -47.10 -20.53
N ALA A 650 2.69 -46.95 -21.34
CA ALA A 650 3.60 -48.05 -21.67
C ALA A 650 4.34 -48.55 -20.43
N VAL A 651 4.87 -47.64 -19.60
CA VAL A 651 5.50 -47.99 -18.32
C VAL A 651 4.48 -48.60 -17.36
N ALA A 652 3.25 -48.08 -17.28
CA ALA A 652 2.23 -48.68 -16.43
C ALA A 652 1.88 -50.12 -16.82
N ALA A 653 1.99 -50.48 -18.11
CA ALA A 653 1.81 -51.85 -18.59
C ALA A 653 2.99 -52.77 -18.24
N ASN A 654 4.22 -52.25 -18.18
CA ASN A 654 5.40 -53.00 -17.76
C ASN A 654 6.39 -52.11 -16.97
N ILE A 655 6.11 -51.93 -15.67
CA ILE A 655 6.80 -50.94 -14.84
C ILE A 655 8.25 -51.30 -14.54
N GLN A 656 8.68 -52.53 -14.78
CA GLN A 656 10.05 -52.98 -14.52
C GLN A 656 11.01 -52.73 -15.69
N ASP A 657 10.49 -52.38 -16.87
CA ASP A 657 11.30 -52.16 -18.06
C ASP A 657 12.04 -50.81 -17.98
N GLN A 658 13.36 -50.88 -17.81
CA GLN A 658 14.22 -49.68 -17.69
C GLN A 658 14.22 -48.80 -18.95
N GLY A 659 14.01 -49.39 -20.14
CA GLY A 659 13.94 -48.63 -21.38
C GLY A 659 12.68 -47.78 -21.46
N LEU A 660 11.54 -48.36 -21.07
CA LEU A 660 10.27 -47.64 -20.97
C LEU A 660 10.31 -46.54 -19.89
N GLN A 661 10.88 -46.85 -18.71
CA GLN A 661 11.05 -45.87 -17.64
C GLN A 661 11.88 -44.66 -18.11
N ARG A 662 12.99 -44.90 -18.83
CA ARG A 662 13.83 -43.84 -19.39
C ARG A 662 13.09 -43.01 -20.43
N GLY A 663 12.32 -43.66 -21.31
CA GLY A 663 11.49 -42.96 -22.30
C GLY A 663 10.48 -42.00 -21.66
N PHE A 664 9.79 -42.43 -20.60
CA PHE A 664 8.89 -41.58 -19.83
C PHE A 664 9.62 -40.39 -19.19
N LEU A 665 10.78 -40.60 -18.57
CA LEU A 665 11.56 -39.52 -17.96
C LEU A 665 12.07 -38.51 -18.99
N ASP A 666 12.56 -38.97 -20.13
CA ASP A 666 12.99 -38.10 -21.23
C ASP A 666 11.82 -37.23 -21.74
N SER A 667 10.63 -37.82 -21.89
CA SER A 667 9.40 -37.08 -22.24
C SER A 667 8.98 -36.10 -21.13
N GLY A 668 9.15 -36.45 -19.86
CA GLY A 668 8.91 -35.58 -18.71
C GLY A 668 9.84 -34.37 -18.66
N PHE A 669 11.14 -34.55 -18.86
CA PHE A 669 12.10 -33.44 -18.93
C PHE A 669 11.90 -32.54 -20.16
N LYS A 670 11.43 -33.09 -21.29
CA LYS A 670 11.01 -32.28 -22.44
C LYS A 670 9.82 -31.37 -22.12
N ILE A 671 8.84 -31.84 -21.34
CA ILE A 671 7.75 -30.98 -20.86
C ILE A 671 8.32 -29.84 -20.00
N LEU A 672 9.21 -30.14 -19.04
CA LEU A 672 9.83 -29.11 -18.20
C LEU A 672 10.58 -28.07 -19.04
N GLY A 673 11.38 -28.50 -20.03
CA GLY A 673 12.07 -27.57 -20.94
C GLY A 673 11.11 -26.69 -21.75
N ALA A 674 9.99 -27.25 -22.23
CA ALA A 674 8.98 -26.49 -22.96
C ALA A 674 8.21 -25.51 -22.04
N VAL A 675 7.95 -25.89 -20.79
CA VAL A 675 7.38 -25.00 -19.76
C VAL A 675 8.33 -23.83 -19.46
N ALA A 676 9.62 -24.10 -19.28
CA ALA A 676 10.63 -23.07 -19.06
C ALA A 676 10.69 -22.06 -20.21
N LYS A 677 10.60 -22.52 -21.47
CA LYS A 677 10.49 -21.64 -22.65
C LYS A 677 9.23 -20.78 -22.64
N VAL A 678 8.09 -21.34 -22.24
CA VAL A 678 6.86 -20.55 -22.07
C VAL A 678 7.10 -19.47 -21.02
N ARG A 679 7.71 -19.79 -19.88
CA ARG A 679 8.07 -18.80 -18.85
C ARG A 679 9.02 -17.72 -19.36
N GLU A 680 10.07 -18.10 -20.09
CA GLU A 680 11.03 -17.17 -20.68
C GLU A 680 10.36 -16.17 -21.64
N ALA A 681 9.32 -16.59 -22.36
CA ALA A 681 8.54 -15.69 -23.21
C ALA A 681 7.82 -14.55 -22.46
N PHE A 682 7.66 -14.67 -21.13
CA PHE A 682 7.11 -13.61 -20.27
C PHE A 682 8.19 -12.75 -19.59
N GLN A 683 9.49 -13.03 -19.81
CA GLN A 683 10.53 -12.13 -19.31
C GLN A 683 10.52 -10.81 -20.08
N PRO A 684 10.76 -9.67 -19.40
CA PRO A 684 11.03 -8.41 -20.09
C PRO A 684 12.22 -8.64 -21.03
N GLN A 685 11.99 -8.54 -22.34
CA GLN A 685 13.12 -8.38 -23.25
C GLN A 685 13.69 -6.99 -22.98
N GLU A 686 14.71 -6.91 -22.14
CA GLU A 686 15.58 -5.75 -22.15
C GLU A 686 16.04 -5.55 -23.61
N PRO A 687 15.97 -4.34 -24.16
CA PRO A 687 16.57 -4.10 -25.45
C PRO A 687 18.06 -4.49 -25.35
N ASP A 688 18.55 -5.27 -26.30
CA ASP A 688 19.96 -5.69 -26.47
C ASP A 688 20.89 -4.48 -26.73
N PHE A 689 20.82 -3.42 -25.92
CA PHE A 689 21.91 -2.49 -25.78
C PHE A 689 22.82 -3.10 -24.71
N PRO A 690 23.99 -3.67 -25.06
CA PRO A 690 25.07 -3.71 -24.08
C PRO A 690 25.19 -2.29 -23.52
N PRO A 691 25.35 -2.11 -22.19
CA PRO A 691 25.62 -0.78 -21.65
C PRO A 691 26.73 -0.17 -22.52
N PRO A 692 26.53 1.04 -23.08
CA PRO A 692 27.52 1.61 -23.98
C PRO A 692 28.86 1.52 -23.26
N PRO A 693 29.93 1.01 -23.90
CA PRO A 693 31.24 1.02 -23.27
C PRO A 693 31.49 2.44 -22.77
N PRO A 694 31.97 2.62 -21.52
CA PRO A 694 32.25 3.95 -21.00
C PRO A 694 33.03 4.70 -22.08
N PRO A 695 32.62 5.93 -22.46
CA PRO A 695 33.21 6.62 -23.58
C PRO A 695 34.73 6.69 -23.37
N ASP A 696 35.48 6.10 -24.30
CA ASP A 696 36.94 6.08 -24.24
C ASP A 696 37.46 7.48 -24.56
N LEU A 697 37.57 8.29 -23.51
CA LEU A 697 38.01 9.67 -23.54
C LEU A 697 39.55 9.78 -23.56
N GLU A 698 40.29 8.66 -23.51
CA GLU A 698 41.75 8.65 -23.39
C GLU A 698 42.46 9.12 -24.69
N HIS A 699 41.75 9.24 -25.81
CA HIS A 699 42.31 9.58 -27.12
C HIS A 699 42.00 10.99 -27.65
N LEU A 700 41.36 11.87 -26.88
CA LEU A 700 41.07 13.25 -27.30
C LEU A 700 42.17 14.22 -26.84
N GLN A 701 43.26 14.32 -27.61
CA GLN A 701 44.16 15.48 -27.55
C GLN A 701 43.72 16.54 -28.56
N ILE A 702 42.98 17.54 -28.10
CA ILE A 702 42.77 18.78 -28.87
C ILE A 702 43.99 19.66 -28.61
N SER A 703 44.90 19.77 -29.59
CA SER A 703 45.96 20.76 -29.55
C SER A 703 45.38 22.14 -29.86
N ASP A 704 45.19 22.98 -28.84
CA ASP A 704 44.79 24.39 -29.00
C ASP A 704 45.98 25.28 -29.44
N ASN A 705 46.64 24.92 -30.54
CA ASN A 705 47.61 25.78 -31.21
C ASN A 705 47.11 26.15 -32.60
N ALA A 706 46.27 27.19 -32.66
CA ALA A 706 46.46 28.37 -33.52
C ALA A 706 45.19 29.23 -33.54
N ALA A 707 45.24 30.42 -32.92
CA ALA A 707 44.40 31.54 -33.35
C ALA A 707 45.30 32.56 -34.09
N PRO A 708 45.05 32.86 -35.38
CA PRO A 708 45.72 33.96 -36.06
C PRO A 708 45.22 35.32 -35.50
N PRO A 709 46.00 36.41 -35.60
CA PRO A 709 45.57 37.71 -35.08
C PRO A 709 44.34 38.20 -35.85
N LYS A 710 43.25 38.53 -35.12
CA LYS A 710 42.04 39.12 -35.70
C LYS A 710 42.31 40.56 -36.21
N PRO A 711 41.82 40.94 -37.40
CA PRO A 711 41.79 42.35 -37.83
C PRO A 711 40.73 43.13 -37.03
N PRO A 712 40.80 44.49 -36.96
CA PRO A 712 39.82 45.26 -36.22
C PRO A 712 38.48 45.28 -36.97
N LEU A 713 37.38 44.97 -36.27
CA LEU A 713 36.00 45.04 -36.77
C LEU A 713 35.17 46.07 -35.97
N PRO A 714 34.14 46.68 -36.60
CA PRO A 714 33.42 47.85 -36.11
C PRO A 714 32.39 47.51 -35.02
N GLU A 715 32.05 48.53 -34.23
CA GLU A 715 31.08 48.46 -33.12
C GLU A 715 29.68 48.04 -33.61
N GLY A 716 29.04 47.05 -32.96
CA GLY A 716 27.57 46.95 -33.02
C GLY A 716 26.87 45.58 -33.07
N GLU A 717 27.50 44.42 -32.83
CA GLU A 717 26.76 43.15 -32.73
C GLU A 717 26.95 42.47 -31.37
N VAL A 718 25.92 42.54 -30.53
CA VAL A 718 25.78 41.77 -29.27
C VAL A 718 24.82 40.60 -29.51
N PRO A 719 25.05 39.41 -28.90
CA PRO A 719 24.12 38.29 -28.99
C PRO A 719 22.70 38.67 -28.49
N PRO A 720 21.64 38.02 -28.98
CA PRO A 720 20.28 38.33 -28.57
C PRO A 720 20.11 38.15 -27.04
N PRO A 721 19.32 39.01 -26.37
CA PRO A 721 19.08 38.91 -24.94
C PRO A 721 18.37 37.59 -24.61
N ARG A 722 18.90 36.85 -23.63
CA ARG A 722 18.31 35.61 -23.14
C ARG A 722 16.96 35.95 -22.46
N PRO A 723 15.82 35.40 -22.91
CA PRO A 723 14.56 35.53 -22.18
C PRO A 723 14.69 34.89 -20.77
N PRO A 724 13.88 35.31 -19.78
CA PRO A 724 13.90 34.67 -18.47
C PRO A 724 13.72 33.15 -18.65
N PRO A 725 14.57 32.31 -18.04
CA PRO A 725 14.40 30.87 -18.12
C PRO A 725 13.01 30.49 -17.59
N PRO A 726 12.31 29.51 -18.19
CA PRO A 726 11.07 29.02 -17.62
C PRO A 726 11.33 28.56 -16.17
N GLU A 727 10.45 28.95 -15.23
CA GLU A 727 10.58 28.58 -13.82
C GLU A 727 10.55 27.05 -13.66
N GLU A 728 11.72 26.46 -13.39
CA GLU A 728 11.87 25.02 -13.13
C GLU A 728 11.58 24.69 -11.65
N LYS A 729 10.37 24.96 -11.14
CA LYS A 729 10.02 24.62 -9.75
C LYS A 729 8.75 23.80 -9.72
N ASP A 730 8.88 22.52 -9.34
CA ASP A 730 7.75 21.77 -8.79
C ASP A 730 7.37 22.46 -7.47
N GLU A 731 6.17 23.06 -7.39
CA GLU A 731 5.70 23.72 -6.16
C GLU A 731 5.58 22.71 -5.01
N GLU A 732 6.17 23.04 -3.86
CA GLU A 732 6.05 22.26 -2.62
C GLU A 732 4.63 22.33 -2.04
N PHE A 733 4.20 21.29 -1.31
CA PHE A 733 2.88 21.27 -0.67
C PHE A 733 2.81 22.30 0.47
N PRO A 734 1.76 23.12 0.56
CA PRO A 734 1.70 24.18 1.55
C PRO A 734 1.51 23.62 2.97
N GLU A 735 2.45 23.91 3.88
CA GLU A 735 2.35 23.54 5.30
C GLU A 735 1.23 24.31 6.01
N GLN A 736 0.57 23.65 6.97
CA GLN A 736 -0.50 24.25 7.79
C GLN A 736 0.11 25.12 8.90
N GLN A 737 -0.39 26.35 9.06
CA GLN A 737 0.00 27.22 10.18
C GLN A 737 -0.80 26.86 11.44
N ALA A 738 -0.18 26.93 12.61
CA ALA A 738 -0.84 26.61 13.87
C ALA A 738 -2.05 27.53 14.12
N GLY A 739 -3.25 26.94 14.25
CA GLY A 739 -4.50 27.67 14.49
C GLY A 739 -5.35 27.97 13.24
N GLU A 740 -4.95 27.51 12.05
CA GLU A 740 -5.71 27.68 10.81
C GLU A 740 -6.95 26.76 10.77
N MET A 741 -8.15 27.31 10.51
CA MET A 741 -9.38 26.51 10.36
C MET A 741 -9.45 25.86 8.98
N VAL A 742 -9.22 24.55 8.91
CA VAL A 742 -9.27 23.75 7.68
C VAL A 742 -10.29 22.61 7.75
N SER A 743 -10.70 22.11 6.59
CA SER A 743 -11.36 20.81 6.48
C SER A 743 -10.31 19.70 6.45
N GLU A 744 -10.04 19.08 7.61
CA GLU A 744 -9.05 18.01 7.75
C GLU A 744 -9.20 16.89 6.69
N PRO A 745 -10.40 16.33 6.45
CA PRO A 745 -10.54 15.23 5.48
C PRO A 745 -10.19 15.63 4.03
N MET A 746 -10.42 16.90 3.66
CA MET A 746 -10.05 17.42 2.34
C MET A 746 -8.54 17.67 2.23
N MET A 747 -7.92 18.16 3.32
CA MET A 747 -6.47 18.38 3.37
C MET A 747 -5.72 17.06 3.25
N VAL A 748 -6.19 16.02 3.95
CA VAL A 748 -5.64 14.67 3.84
C VAL A 748 -5.76 14.14 2.41
N ALA A 749 -6.92 14.31 1.75
CA ALA A 749 -7.09 13.88 0.36
C ALA A 749 -6.17 14.62 -0.61
N ALA A 750 -5.97 15.92 -0.42
CA ALA A 750 -5.03 16.73 -1.19
C ALA A 750 -3.59 16.23 -1.02
N ARG A 751 -3.16 16.03 0.23
CA ARG A 751 -1.82 15.54 0.56
C ARG A 751 -1.55 14.16 -0.06
N GLN A 752 -2.53 13.25 0.01
CA GLN A 752 -2.43 11.91 -0.58
C GLN A 752 -2.24 11.90 -2.09
N LEU A 753 -2.90 12.82 -2.82
CA LEU A 753 -2.68 12.96 -4.25
C LEU A 753 -1.29 13.55 -4.54
N HIS A 754 -0.90 14.57 -3.77
CA HIS A 754 0.42 15.18 -3.89
C HIS A 754 1.55 14.16 -3.66
N ASP A 755 1.46 13.35 -2.60
CA ASP A 755 2.46 12.34 -2.26
C ASP A 755 2.60 11.24 -3.32
N GLU A 756 1.54 10.92 -4.06
CA GLU A 756 1.63 10.02 -5.20
C GLU A 756 2.29 10.71 -6.40
N ALA A 757 1.87 11.94 -6.72
CA ALA A 757 2.38 12.67 -7.87
C ALA A 757 3.83 13.13 -7.69
N ARG A 758 4.27 13.43 -6.46
CA ARG A 758 5.63 13.92 -6.15
C ARG A 758 6.72 12.87 -6.38
N LYS A 759 6.37 11.58 -6.42
CA LYS A 759 7.29 10.49 -6.77
C LYS A 759 7.88 10.65 -8.17
N TRP A 760 7.17 11.38 -9.03
CA TRP A 760 7.47 11.51 -10.44
C TRP A 760 7.86 12.95 -10.83
N SER A 761 8.76 13.05 -11.80
CA SER A 761 9.07 14.31 -12.46
C SER A 761 7.87 14.78 -13.30
N SER A 762 7.52 16.06 -13.20
CA SER A 762 6.53 16.71 -14.07
C SER A 762 7.08 17.01 -15.48
N LYS A 763 8.42 17.02 -15.65
CA LYS A 763 9.06 17.29 -16.95
C LYS A 763 8.73 16.20 -17.97
N GLY A 764 7.96 16.56 -19.01
CA GLY A 764 7.49 15.64 -20.04
C GLY A 764 6.35 14.72 -19.59
N ASN A 765 5.67 15.07 -18.48
CA ASN A 765 4.53 14.31 -17.97
C ASN A 765 3.43 15.24 -17.43
N ASP A 766 2.55 15.66 -18.33
CA ASP A 766 1.45 16.58 -18.02
C ASP A 766 0.40 15.96 -17.08
N ILE A 767 0.30 14.62 -17.01
CA ILE A 767 -0.57 13.95 -16.02
C ILE A 767 -0.08 14.27 -14.60
N ILE A 768 1.23 14.15 -14.37
CA ILE A 768 1.85 14.48 -13.07
C ILE A 768 1.74 15.97 -12.77
N GLY A 769 1.99 16.82 -13.77
CA GLY A 769 1.81 18.27 -13.63
C GLY A 769 0.38 18.65 -13.22
N ALA A 770 -0.63 18.09 -13.88
CA ALA A 770 -2.03 18.33 -13.54
C ALA A 770 -2.41 17.76 -12.16
N ALA A 771 -1.94 16.56 -11.81
CA ALA A 771 -2.19 15.95 -10.50
C ALA A 771 -1.60 16.79 -9.35
N LYS A 772 -0.37 17.29 -9.48
CA LYS A 772 0.26 18.21 -8.51
C LYS A 772 -0.57 19.48 -8.34
N ARG A 773 -0.97 20.13 -9.44
CA ARG A 773 -1.85 21.33 -9.41
C ARG A 773 -3.18 21.05 -8.71
N MET A 774 -3.83 19.91 -9.01
CA MET A 774 -5.10 19.53 -8.39
C MET A 774 -4.96 19.37 -6.87
N ALA A 775 -3.87 18.78 -6.40
CA ALA A 775 -3.61 18.62 -4.97
C ALA A 775 -3.46 19.97 -4.26
N LEU A 776 -2.69 20.89 -4.83
CA LEU A 776 -2.50 22.25 -4.27
C LEU A 776 -3.82 23.03 -4.22
N LEU A 777 -4.59 22.99 -5.31
CA LEU A 777 -5.92 23.62 -5.36
C LEU A 777 -6.89 22.99 -4.36
N MET A 778 -6.82 21.68 -4.13
CA MET A 778 -7.67 21.00 -3.14
C MET A 778 -7.30 21.40 -1.69
N ALA A 779 -6.01 21.61 -1.41
CA ALA A 779 -5.56 22.17 -0.14
C ALA A 779 -6.08 23.61 0.07
N GLU A 780 -6.10 24.43 -0.98
CA GLU A 780 -6.74 25.75 -0.94
C GLU A 780 -8.26 25.64 -0.66
N MET A 781 -8.95 24.73 -1.35
CA MET A 781 -10.38 24.48 -1.12
C MET A 781 -10.67 24.10 0.33
N SER A 782 -9.83 23.27 0.96
CA SER A 782 -9.98 22.86 2.36
C SER A 782 -10.03 24.07 3.32
N ARG A 783 -9.20 25.10 3.08
CA ARG A 783 -9.22 26.36 3.85
C ARG A 783 -10.51 27.15 3.61
N LEU A 784 -10.93 27.24 2.34
CA LEU A 784 -12.09 28.04 1.93
C LEU A 784 -13.43 27.51 2.47
N VAL A 785 -13.52 26.21 2.79
CA VAL A 785 -14.76 25.56 3.25
C VAL A 785 -15.07 25.84 4.72
N ARG A 786 -14.04 25.99 5.59
CA ARG A 786 -14.21 26.21 7.05
C ARG A 786 -13.74 27.58 7.56
N GLY A 787 -12.96 28.33 6.79
CA GLY A 787 -12.42 29.63 7.23
C GLY A 787 -13.50 30.70 7.46
N SER A 788 -13.34 31.48 8.54
CA SER A 788 -14.20 32.62 8.92
C SER A 788 -14.21 33.79 7.91
N GLY A 789 -13.37 33.73 6.87
CA GLY A 789 -13.28 34.68 5.76
C GLY A 789 -13.46 34.07 4.36
N GLY A 790 -14.09 32.89 4.22
CA GLY A 790 -14.26 32.20 2.94
C GLY A 790 -14.93 33.07 1.86
N ASN A 791 -14.16 33.50 0.86
CA ASN A 791 -14.68 34.27 -0.27
C ASN A 791 -15.45 33.35 -1.22
N LYS A 792 -16.77 33.55 -1.34
CA LYS A 792 -17.66 32.80 -2.25
C LYS A 792 -17.10 32.67 -3.66
N ARG A 793 -16.48 33.75 -4.16
CA ARG A 793 -15.88 33.79 -5.50
C ARG A 793 -14.64 32.92 -5.59
N ALA A 794 -13.82 32.88 -4.55
CA ALA A 794 -12.62 32.04 -4.48
C ALA A 794 -13.00 30.55 -4.44
N LEU A 795 -14.01 30.16 -3.66
CA LEU A 795 -14.47 28.76 -3.60
C LEU A 795 -14.97 28.26 -4.96
N ILE A 796 -15.75 29.08 -5.68
CA ILE A 796 -16.25 28.74 -7.02
C ILE A 796 -15.09 28.69 -8.04
N GLN A 797 -14.13 29.62 -7.94
CA GLN A 797 -13.00 29.66 -8.85
C GLN A 797 -12.08 28.45 -8.65
N CYS A 798 -11.73 28.14 -7.40
CA CYS A 798 -10.96 26.95 -7.04
C CYS A 798 -11.60 25.66 -7.58
N ALA A 799 -12.92 25.49 -7.43
CA ALA A 799 -13.62 24.33 -8.00
C ALA A 799 -13.54 24.26 -9.54
N LYS A 800 -13.59 25.41 -10.23
CA LYS A 800 -13.42 25.47 -11.69
C LYS A 800 -12.00 25.11 -12.12
N ASP A 801 -11.00 25.55 -11.38
CA ASP A 801 -9.58 25.28 -11.69
C ASP A 801 -9.24 23.80 -11.45
N ILE A 802 -9.76 23.21 -10.36
CA ILE A 802 -9.70 21.75 -10.12
C ILE A 802 -10.36 21.00 -11.28
N ALA A 803 -11.55 21.44 -11.71
CA ALA A 803 -12.25 20.79 -12.80
C ALA A 803 -11.47 20.84 -14.12
N LYS A 804 -10.87 22.00 -14.46
CA LYS A 804 -10.06 22.16 -15.66
C LYS A 804 -8.81 21.26 -15.65
N ALA A 805 -8.13 21.15 -14.51
CA ALA A 805 -6.99 20.24 -14.36
C ALA A 805 -7.42 18.76 -14.42
N SER A 806 -8.61 18.43 -13.91
CA SER A 806 -9.16 17.07 -13.97
C SER A 806 -9.50 16.61 -15.40
N ASP A 807 -9.94 17.55 -16.25
CA ASP A 807 -10.21 17.29 -17.67
C ASP A 807 -8.91 16.98 -18.43
N GLU A 808 -7.80 17.65 -18.06
CA GLU A 808 -6.48 17.41 -18.62
C GLU A 808 -5.95 16.01 -18.27
N VAL A 809 -6.05 15.60 -16.99
CA VAL A 809 -5.74 14.22 -16.55
C VAL A 809 -6.55 13.21 -17.35
N THR A 810 -7.86 13.41 -17.45
CA THR A 810 -8.76 12.48 -18.14
C THR A 810 -8.40 12.35 -19.63
N ARG A 811 -8.12 13.47 -20.30
CA ARG A 811 -7.75 13.49 -21.72
C ARG A 811 -6.47 12.71 -21.98
N LEU A 812 -5.43 12.96 -21.18
CA LEU A 812 -4.12 12.32 -21.31
C LEU A 812 -4.19 10.84 -20.96
N ALA A 813 -4.90 10.47 -19.87
CA ALA A 813 -5.11 9.09 -19.47
C ALA A 813 -5.81 8.27 -20.57
N LYS A 814 -6.82 8.84 -21.25
CA LYS A 814 -7.46 8.20 -22.40
C LYS A 814 -6.52 7.98 -23.58
N GLU A 815 -5.58 8.89 -23.81
CA GLU A 815 -4.57 8.70 -24.87
C GLU A 815 -3.57 7.61 -24.48
N VAL A 816 -3.10 7.56 -23.23
CA VAL A 816 -2.27 6.46 -22.72
C VAL A 816 -2.99 5.12 -22.87
N ALA A 817 -4.26 5.05 -22.46
CA ALA A 817 -5.09 3.85 -22.60
C ALA A 817 -5.20 3.40 -24.07
N LYS A 818 -5.33 4.34 -25.01
CA LYS A 818 -5.42 4.04 -26.45
C LYS A 818 -4.13 3.45 -27.02
N GLN A 819 -2.97 3.84 -26.48
CA GLN A 819 -1.66 3.33 -26.92
C GLN A 819 -1.26 2.02 -26.22
N CYS A 820 -1.93 1.66 -25.12
CA CYS A 820 -1.67 0.44 -24.36
C CYS A 820 -2.08 -0.82 -25.15
N THR A 821 -1.14 -1.76 -25.30
CA THR A 821 -1.36 -3.06 -25.96
C THR A 821 -1.98 -4.09 -25.04
N ASP A 822 -1.94 -3.88 -23.73
CA ASP A 822 -2.60 -4.75 -22.75
C ASP A 822 -4.07 -4.34 -22.57
N LYS A 823 -5.01 -5.22 -22.93
CA LYS A 823 -6.46 -4.94 -22.85
C LYS A 823 -6.95 -4.77 -21.42
N ARG A 824 -6.40 -5.51 -20.46
CA ARG A 824 -6.78 -5.48 -19.04
C ARG A 824 -6.39 -4.13 -18.44
N ILE A 825 -5.12 -3.74 -18.56
CA ILE A 825 -4.62 -2.46 -18.04
C ILE A 825 -5.36 -1.29 -18.70
N ARG A 826 -5.57 -1.35 -20.03
CA ARG A 826 -6.36 -0.35 -20.76
C ARG A 826 -7.77 -0.20 -20.21
N THR A 827 -8.47 -1.32 -19.96
CA THR A 827 -9.84 -1.30 -19.45
C THR A 827 -9.91 -0.73 -18.04
N ASN A 828 -8.96 -1.11 -17.17
CA ASN A 828 -8.86 -0.59 -15.81
C ASN A 828 -8.62 0.93 -15.80
N LEU A 829 -7.67 1.41 -16.60
CA LEU A 829 -7.37 2.84 -16.74
C LEU A 829 -8.59 3.63 -17.21
N LEU A 830 -9.33 3.11 -18.20
CA LEU A 830 -10.57 3.74 -18.68
C LEU A 830 -11.64 3.76 -17.59
N GLN A 831 -11.85 2.65 -16.88
CA GLN A 831 -12.87 2.56 -15.82
C GLN A 831 -12.64 3.57 -14.70
N VAL A 832 -11.39 3.84 -14.34
CA VAL A 832 -11.06 4.84 -13.30
C VAL A 832 -11.17 6.26 -13.86
N CYS A 833 -10.56 6.56 -15.02
CA CYS A 833 -10.52 7.93 -15.53
C CYS A 833 -11.89 8.45 -16.00
N GLU A 834 -12.81 7.57 -16.43
CA GLU A 834 -14.16 7.97 -16.84
C GLU A 834 -15.06 8.43 -15.68
N ARG A 835 -14.66 8.16 -14.43
CA ARG A 835 -15.35 8.68 -13.24
C ARG A 835 -15.05 10.16 -13.01
N ILE A 836 -13.86 10.62 -13.40
CA ILE A 836 -13.34 11.96 -13.09
C ILE A 836 -14.26 13.08 -13.61
N PRO A 837 -14.74 13.09 -14.88
CA PRO A 837 -15.60 14.15 -15.39
C PRO A 837 -16.92 14.34 -14.61
N THR A 838 -17.53 13.22 -14.20
CA THR A 838 -18.77 13.22 -13.41
C THR A 838 -18.53 13.79 -12.02
N ILE A 839 -17.50 13.31 -11.32
CA ILE A 839 -17.15 13.76 -9.96
C ILE A 839 -16.77 15.25 -9.98
N SER A 840 -15.96 15.68 -10.95
CA SER A 840 -15.58 17.08 -11.18
C SER A 840 -16.79 17.99 -11.46
N THR A 841 -17.79 17.50 -12.19
CA THR A 841 -19.03 18.24 -12.42
C THR A 841 -19.86 18.36 -11.14
N GLN A 842 -19.97 17.29 -10.35
CA GLN A 842 -20.60 17.33 -9.03
C GLN A 842 -19.87 18.31 -8.09
N LEU A 843 -18.53 18.33 -8.10
CA LEU A 843 -17.73 19.26 -7.30
C LEU A 843 -18.11 20.72 -7.59
N LYS A 844 -18.24 21.09 -8.88
CA LYS A 844 -18.67 22.44 -9.29
C LYS A 844 -20.08 22.79 -8.78
N ILE A 845 -21.00 21.83 -8.79
CA ILE A 845 -22.37 22.04 -8.31
C ILE A 845 -22.36 22.23 -6.79
N LEU A 846 -21.73 21.31 -6.06
CA LEU A 846 -21.65 21.32 -4.61
C LEU A 846 -20.91 22.56 -4.07
N SER A 847 -19.81 22.95 -4.71
CA SER A 847 -19.07 24.18 -4.36
C SER A 847 -19.93 25.42 -4.56
N THR A 848 -20.75 25.46 -5.62
CA THR A 848 -21.69 26.56 -5.88
C THR A 848 -22.78 26.61 -4.82
N VAL A 849 -23.36 25.46 -4.46
CA VAL A 849 -24.36 25.36 -3.37
C VAL A 849 -23.76 25.85 -2.06
N LYS A 850 -22.59 25.33 -1.65
CA LYS A 850 -21.91 25.75 -0.42
C LYS A 850 -21.56 27.24 -0.42
N ALA A 851 -21.12 27.78 -1.56
CA ALA A 851 -20.85 29.21 -1.68
C ALA A 851 -22.09 30.08 -1.45
N THR A 852 -23.30 29.63 -1.83
CA THR A 852 -24.53 30.38 -1.53
C THR A 852 -24.84 30.42 -0.03
N MET A 853 -24.38 29.40 0.72
CA MET A 853 -24.65 29.21 2.15
C MET A 853 -23.64 29.90 3.07
N LEU A 854 -22.42 30.19 2.59
CA LEU A 854 -21.40 30.91 3.36
C LEU A 854 -21.88 32.32 3.79
N GLY A 855 -21.78 32.64 5.09
CA GLY A 855 -21.98 33.98 5.64
C GLY A 855 -23.44 34.47 5.72
N ARG A 856 -24.44 33.57 5.69
CA ARG A 856 -25.86 33.92 5.89
C ARG A 856 -26.33 33.51 7.28
N THR A 857 -27.05 34.39 7.97
CA THR A 857 -27.56 34.19 9.35
C THR A 857 -28.90 33.43 9.42
N ASN A 858 -29.57 33.20 8.28
CA ASN A 858 -30.93 32.63 8.21
C ASN A 858 -30.96 31.18 7.68
N ILE A 859 -29.83 30.48 7.63
CA ILE A 859 -29.73 29.09 7.17
C ILE A 859 -29.49 28.23 8.40
N SER A 860 -30.18 27.09 8.50
CA SER A 860 -29.90 26.13 9.58
C SER A 860 -28.44 25.68 9.50
N GLU A 861 -27.75 25.64 10.65
CA GLU A 861 -26.38 25.11 10.73
C GLU A 861 -26.32 23.68 10.18
N GLU A 862 -27.38 22.89 10.38
CA GLU A 862 -27.50 21.51 9.88
C GLU A 862 -27.46 21.43 8.33
N GLU A 863 -28.13 22.34 7.62
CA GLU A 863 -28.12 22.33 6.14
C GLU A 863 -26.72 22.68 5.59
N SER A 864 -26.04 23.63 6.25
CA SER A 864 -24.67 24.04 5.89
C SER A 864 -23.66 22.94 6.18
N GLU A 865 -23.84 22.19 7.27
CA GLU A 865 -23.00 21.06 7.66
C GLU A 865 -23.17 19.90 6.67
N GLN A 866 -24.41 19.51 6.36
CA GLN A 866 -24.69 18.44 5.38
C GLN A 866 -24.12 18.75 3.99
N ALA A 867 -24.24 20.00 3.50
CA ALA A 867 -23.64 20.41 2.24
C ALA A 867 -22.10 20.33 2.27
N THR A 868 -21.49 20.53 3.44
CA THR A 868 -20.05 20.38 3.65
C THR A 868 -19.64 18.92 3.56
N GLU A 869 -20.37 18.03 4.22
CA GLU A 869 -20.10 16.58 4.18
C GLU A 869 -20.17 16.04 2.76
N MET A 870 -21.19 16.42 1.99
CA MET A 870 -21.30 16.04 0.57
C MET A 870 -20.11 16.53 -0.26
N LEU A 871 -19.67 17.78 -0.05
CA LEU A 871 -18.53 18.37 -0.75
C LEU A 871 -17.21 17.66 -0.38
N VAL A 872 -17.02 17.36 0.91
CA VAL A 872 -15.85 16.63 1.43
C VAL A 872 -15.78 15.24 0.80
N HIS A 873 -16.87 14.49 0.80
CA HIS A 873 -16.89 13.15 0.22
C HIS A 873 -16.61 13.17 -1.30
N ASN A 874 -17.19 14.14 -2.01
CA ASN A 874 -16.93 14.31 -3.44
C ASN A 874 -15.46 14.66 -3.73
N ALA A 875 -14.85 15.54 -2.92
CA ALA A 875 -13.44 15.89 -3.01
C ALA A 875 -12.53 14.68 -2.78
N GLN A 876 -12.79 13.87 -1.76
CA GLN A 876 -12.05 12.63 -1.48
C GLN A 876 -12.11 11.67 -2.67
N ASN A 877 -13.29 11.47 -3.24
CA ASN A 877 -13.47 10.60 -4.40
C ASN A 877 -12.72 11.12 -5.63
N LEU A 878 -12.66 12.44 -5.84
CA LEU A 878 -11.92 13.01 -6.95
C LEU A 878 -10.41 12.78 -6.79
N MET A 879 -9.86 13.10 -5.63
CA MET A 879 -8.42 12.91 -5.36
C MET A 879 -8.02 11.43 -5.48
N GLN A 880 -8.84 10.53 -4.94
CA GLN A 880 -8.62 9.09 -5.07
C GLN A 880 -8.69 8.62 -6.53
N SER A 881 -9.68 9.07 -7.31
CA SER A 881 -9.81 8.68 -8.72
C SER A 881 -8.64 9.17 -9.58
N VAL A 882 -8.15 10.38 -9.32
CA VAL A 882 -6.98 10.94 -10.02
C VAL A 882 -5.72 10.18 -9.62
N LYS A 883 -5.55 9.88 -8.34
CA LYS A 883 -4.43 9.08 -7.83
C LYS A 883 -4.37 7.69 -8.47
N GLU A 884 -5.50 6.98 -8.52
CA GLU A 884 -5.62 5.69 -9.20
C GLU A 884 -5.31 5.82 -10.69
N THR A 885 -5.78 6.89 -11.34
CA THR A 885 -5.48 7.16 -12.76
C THR A 885 -3.99 7.37 -13.00
N VAL A 886 -3.25 8.03 -12.10
CA VAL A 886 -1.79 8.20 -12.20
C VAL A 886 -1.09 6.83 -12.16
N ARG A 887 -1.47 5.95 -11.22
CA ARG A 887 -0.89 4.60 -11.09
C ARG A 887 -1.20 3.73 -12.31
N GLU A 888 -2.45 3.70 -12.76
CA GLU A 888 -2.84 2.90 -13.92
C GLU A 888 -2.22 3.45 -15.23
N ALA A 889 -2.02 4.77 -15.34
CA ALA A 889 -1.34 5.37 -16.49
C ALA A 889 0.16 5.04 -16.52
N GLU A 890 0.81 4.97 -15.36
CA GLU A 890 2.18 4.47 -15.24
C GLU A 890 2.26 3.00 -15.65
N ALA A 891 1.40 2.14 -15.11
CA ALA A 891 1.36 0.72 -15.45
C ALA A 891 1.13 0.50 -16.95
N ALA A 892 0.19 1.24 -17.54
CA ALA A 892 -0.07 1.21 -18.99
C ALA A 892 1.14 1.67 -19.82
N SER A 893 1.98 2.56 -19.28
CA SER A 893 3.12 3.11 -20.01
C SER A 893 4.20 2.07 -20.35
N ILE A 894 4.29 0.99 -19.57
CA ILE A 894 5.22 -0.12 -19.79
C ILE A 894 4.79 -0.97 -21.01
N LYS A 895 3.49 -0.99 -21.33
CA LYS A 895 2.90 -1.81 -22.39
C LYS A 895 2.37 -0.94 -23.53
N ILE A 896 3.15 0.04 -23.98
CA ILE A 896 2.80 0.90 -25.11
C ILE A 896 3.26 0.26 -26.44
N ARG A 897 2.49 0.49 -27.51
CA ARG A 897 2.87 0.10 -28.88
C ARG A 897 4.26 0.65 -29.26
N THR A 898 5.09 -0.18 -29.90
CA THR A 898 6.45 0.18 -30.35
C THR A 898 6.49 1.40 -31.29
N ASP A 899 5.43 1.63 -32.05
CA ASP A 899 5.32 2.75 -33.01
C ASP A 899 4.51 3.95 -32.46
N ALA A 900 4.27 4.00 -31.14
CA ALA A 900 3.44 5.03 -30.55
C ALA A 900 4.13 6.41 -30.62
N GLY A 901 3.49 7.37 -31.31
CA GLY A 901 3.95 8.76 -31.39
C GLY A 901 3.67 9.60 -30.14
N PHE A 902 2.96 9.06 -29.14
CA PHE A 902 2.66 9.72 -27.88
C PHE A 902 3.12 8.86 -26.70
N THR A 903 4.10 9.35 -25.93
CA THR A 903 4.61 8.71 -24.72
C THR A 903 4.84 9.78 -23.66
N LEU A 904 4.33 9.53 -22.44
CA LEU A 904 4.61 10.35 -21.27
C LEU A 904 5.90 9.87 -20.62
N ARG A 905 6.72 10.79 -20.12
CA ARG A 905 7.99 10.47 -19.48
C ARG A 905 7.77 10.10 -18.00
N TRP A 906 7.90 8.83 -17.67
CA TRP A 906 7.83 8.34 -16.30
C TRP A 906 9.24 8.19 -15.72
N VAL A 907 9.70 9.22 -15.01
CA VAL A 907 11.01 9.24 -14.34
C VAL A 907 10.80 9.58 -12.88
N ARG A 908 11.31 8.72 -11.99
CA ARG A 908 11.33 9.03 -10.56
C ARG A 908 12.24 10.22 -10.30
N LYS A 909 11.83 11.11 -9.41
CA LYS A 909 12.70 12.20 -8.95
C LYS A 909 13.95 11.58 -8.30
N THR A 910 15.09 11.75 -8.95
CA THR A 910 16.43 11.39 -8.47
C THR A 910 17.28 12.67 -8.49
N PRO A 911 18.26 12.82 -7.59
CA PRO A 911 19.16 13.97 -7.63
C PRO A 911 19.85 14.07 -8.98
N CYS A 912 19.87 15.27 -9.59
CA CYS A 912 20.61 15.46 -10.83
C CYS A 912 22.12 15.54 -10.57
N GLN A 913 22.92 15.27 -11.60
CA GLN A 913 24.37 15.51 -11.54
C GLN A 913 24.66 16.98 -11.17
N ASN A 914 25.71 17.17 -10.38
CA ASN A 914 26.15 18.46 -9.85
C ASN A 914 25.11 19.20 -8.98
N ALA A 915 24.14 18.50 -8.36
CA ALA A 915 23.13 19.12 -7.49
C ALA A 915 23.70 19.58 -6.12
N LEU A 916 24.77 18.97 -5.64
CA LEU A 916 25.49 19.38 -4.43
C LEU A 916 26.84 20.01 -4.82
N PHE A 917 27.13 21.21 -4.31
CA PHE A 917 28.41 21.88 -4.53
C PHE A 917 29.15 22.12 -3.22
N GLY A 918 30.41 21.71 -3.17
CA GLY A 918 31.33 21.98 -2.08
C GLY A 918 32.60 22.70 -2.54
N MET A 919 33.12 23.58 -1.71
CA MET A 919 34.48 24.11 -1.86
C MET A 919 35.19 24.22 -0.51
N GLY A 920 36.49 23.90 -0.48
CA GLY A 920 37.25 23.93 0.76
C GLY A 920 38.74 23.69 0.59
N ASN A 921 39.41 23.40 1.70
CA ASN A 921 40.84 23.08 1.74
C ASN A 921 41.02 21.56 1.62
N PRO A 922 41.44 21.02 0.46
CA PRO A 922 41.76 19.61 0.33
C PRO A 922 43.13 19.35 0.99
N LEU A 923 43.18 18.39 1.92
CA LEU A 923 44.39 18.05 2.68
C LEU A 923 44.60 16.54 2.66
N LEU A 924 45.86 16.09 2.62
CA LEU A 924 46.19 14.70 2.86
C LEU A 924 46.42 14.46 4.36
N ASP A 925 45.62 13.61 4.97
CA ASP A 925 45.73 13.28 6.39
C ASP A 925 46.82 12.22 6.60
N ILE A 926 47.83 12.55 7.39
CA ILE A 926 48.95 11.69 7.78
C ILE A 926 48.74 11.27 9.22
N SER A 927 48.37 10.01 9.44
CA SER A 927 47.91 9.52 10.73
C SER A 927 48.94 8.57 11.34
N ALA A 928 49.34 8.83 12.58
CA ALA A 928 50.27 7.97 13.31
C ALA A 928 49.97 7.97 14.81
N VAL A 929 50.21 6.83 15.45
CA VAL A 929 50.21 6.71 16.92
C VAL A 929 51.49 7.35 17.45
N VAL A 930 51.34 8.35 18.32
CA VAL A 930 52.45 9.08 18.96
C VAL A 930 52.33 9.00 20.48
N ASP A 931 53.42 9.32 21.18
CA ASP A 931 53.45 9.38 22.64
C ASP A 931 53.23 10.82 23.13
N LYS A 932 53.02 10.98 24.44
CA LYS A 932 52.86 12.28 25.07
C LYS A 932 54.08 13.19 24.86
N ASP A 933 55.28 12.60 24.88
CA ASP A 933 56.54 13.32 24.67
C ASP A 933 56.58 13.98 23.28
N PHE A 934 56.01 13.34 22.26
CA PHE A 934 55.85 13.91 20.92
C PHE A 934 54.92 15.12 20.92
N LEU A 935 53.78 15.06 21.62
CA LEU A 935 52.87 16.21 21.74
C LEU A 935 53.55 17.38 22.47
N ASP A 936 54.19 17.10 23.60
CA ASP A 936 54.89 18.10 24.41
C ASP A 936 56.03 18.77 23.62
N LYS A 937 56.76 18.01 22.80
CA LYS A 937 57.84 18.53 21.92
C LYS A 937 57.34 19.60 20.96
N TYR A 938 56.15 19.44 20.41
CA TYR A 938 55.56 20.36 19.44
C TYR A 938 54.56 21.34 20.07
N GLY A 939 54.37 21.29 21.39
CA GLY A 939 53.45 22.19 22.11
C GLY A 939 51.97 21.91 21.79
N LEU A 940 51.62 20.67 21.45
CA LEU A 940 50.26 20.25 21.14
C LEU A 940 49.54 19.78 22.40
N LYS A 941 48.26 20.17 22.55
CA LYS A 941 47.40 19.60 23.59
C LYS A 941 46.73 18.32 23.09
N PRO A 942 46.33 17.37 23.95
CA PRO A 942 45.44 16.29 23.53
C PRO A 942 44.14 16.84 22.94
N ASN A 943 43.68 16.28 21.81
CA ASN A 943 42.47 16.69 21.09
C ASN A 943 42.51 18.11 20.49
N ASP A 944 43.71 18.66 20.26
CA ASP A 944 43.89 20.00 19.70
C ASP A 944 43.60 20.05 18.18
N GLN A 945 43.14 21.19 17.67
CA GLN A 945 42.92 21.42 16.24
C GLN A 945 43.51 22.76 15.84
N ILE A 946 44.69 22.75 15.23
CA ILE A 946 45.47 23.96 14.98
C ILE A 946 46.01 24.05 13.55
N LEU A 947 46.35 25.27 13.14
CA LEU A 947 47.15 25.51 11.95
C LEU A 947 48.64 25.35 12.28
N ALA A 948 49.40 24.74 11.36
CA ALA A 948 50.83 24.55 11.52
C ALA A 948 51.57 25.90 11.53
N GLU A 949 52.40 26.12 12.56
CA GLU A 949 53.36 27.22 12.64
C GLU A 949 54.73 26.71 12.19
N GLU A 950 55.72 27.60 12.07
CA GLU A 950 57.07 27.23 11.65
C GLU A 950 57.68 26.12 12.51
N LYS A 951 57.41 26.14 13.83
CA LYS A 951 57.86 25.12 14.79
C LYS A 951 57.25 23.74 14.55
N HIS A 952 56.11 23.66 13.86
CA HIS A 952 55.41 22.42 13.53
C HIS A 952 55.86 21.81 12.20
N LYS A 953 56.65 22.49 11.36
CA LYS A 953 57.01 21.93 10.03
C LYS A 953 57.81 20.63 10.14
N ALA A 954 58.77 20.57 11.06
CA ALA A 954 59.56 19.36 11.33
C ALA A 954 58.72 18.17 11.81
N LEU A 955 57.50 18.42 12.33
CA LEU A 955 56.56 17.37 12.73
C LEU A 955 56.18 16.48 11.55
N PHE A 956 55.95 17.06 10.37
CA PHE A 956 55.50 16.33 9.19
C PHE A 956 56.57 15.37 8.65
N ASP A 957 57.84 15.73 8.76
CA ASP A 957 58.95 14.83 8.42
C ASP A 957 59.11 13.73 9.47
N GLU A 958 58.92 14.04 10.75
CA GLU A 958 59.10 13.07 11.85
C GLU A 958 57.94 12.07 11.95
N ILE A 959 56.70 12.52 11.71
CA ILE A 959 55.50 11.68 11.79
C ILE A 959 55.49 10.62 10.68
N VAL A 960 55.98 10.95 9.49
CA VAL A 960 56.10 10.01 8.35
C VAL A 960 57.10 8.89 8.63
N ASN A 961 58.08 9.12 9.51
CA ASN A 961 59.09 8.13 9.90
C ASN A 961 58.66 7.23 11.07
N LYS A 962 57.44 7.39 11.61
CA LYS A 962 56.90 6.51 12.66
C LYS A 962 56.47 5.15 12.08
N SER A 963 56.40 4.13 12.95
CA SER A 963 55.90 2.80 12.56
C SER A 963 54.37 2.81 12.42
N LYS A 964 53.83 2.31 11.28
CA LYS A 964 52.40 2.26 10.91
C LYS A 964 51.76 3.64 10.66
N VAL A 965 52.28 4.38 9.68
CA VAL A 965 51.67 5.63 9.18
C VAL A 965 50.60 5.30 8.15
N GLU A 966 49.43 5.92 8.27
CA GLU A 966 48.34 5.81 7.30
C GLU A 966 48.10 7.15 6.59
N TYR A 967 47.81 7.07 5.30
CA TYR A 967 47.50 8.23 4.44
C TYR A 967 46.05 8.17 3.99
N HIS A 968 45.29 9.19 4.36
CA HIS A 968 43.87 9.29 4.03
C HIS A 968 43.59 10.60 3.27
N ALA A 969 42.72 10.55 2.26
CA ALA A 969 42.26 11.78 1.61
C ALA A 969 41.33 12.53 2.56
N GLY A 970 41.78 13.69 3.05
CA GLY A 970 41.09 14.50 4.05
C GLY A 970 40.65 15.87 3.54
N GLY A 971 40.44 16.78 4.48
CA GLY A 971 39.79 18.07 4.25
C GLY A 971 38.28 17.99 4.50
N SER A 972 37.78 18.82 5.41
CA SER A 972 36.41 18.72 5.95
C SER A 972 35.32 18.73 4.87
N THR A 973 35.33 19.73 3.98
CA THR A 973 34.34 19.79 2.89
C THR A 973 34.48 18.62 1.90
N GLN A 974 35.71 18.18 1.60
CA GLN A 974 35.94 17.05 0.70
C GLN A 974 35.42 15.74 1.30
N ASN A 975 35.60 15.53 2.60
CA ASN A 975 35.04 14.39 3.31
C ASN A 975 33.51 14.40 3.26
N SER A 976 32.86 15.52 3.60
CA SER A 976 31.40 15.60 3.58
C SER A 976 30.80 15.33 2.20
N VAL A 977 31.38 15.88 1.12
CA VAL A 977 30.85 15.64 -0.24
C VAL A 977 31.10 14.21 -0.73
N LYS A 978 32.23 13.59 -0.37
CA LYS A 978 32.49 12.16 -0.65
C LYS A 978 31.46 11.27 0.03
N ILE A 979 31.17 11.55 1.31
CA ILE A 979 30.19 10.78 2.10
C ILE A 979 28.78 11.00 1.55
N ALA A 980 28.44 12.23 1.16
CA ALA A 980 27.16 12.51 0.52
C ALA A 980 27.01 11.69 -0.79
N GLN A 981 28.03 11.67 -1.65
CA GLN A 981 28.01 10.87 -2.87
C GLN A 981 27.97 9.36 -2.58
N TRP A 982 28.69 8.89 -1.57
CA TRP A 982 28.64 7.49 -1.11
C TRP A 982 27.25 7.11 -0.61
N MET A 983 26.58 7.97 0.16
CA MET A 983 25.21 7.73 0.61
C MET A 983 24.21 7.66 -0.55
N ILE A 984 24.40 8.51 -1.57
CA ILE A 984 23.53 8.57 -2.76
C ILE A 984 23.72 7.34 -3.66
N GLN A 985 24.96 6.83 -3.75
CA GLN A 985 25.37 5.80 -4.72
C GLN A 985 25.11 6.26 -6.16
N GLU A 986 23.89 6.09 -6.68
CA GLU A 986 23.49 6.47 -8.04
C GLU A 986 22.44 7.61 -8.04
N PRO A 987 22.54 8.59 -8.95
CA PRO A 987 23.55 8.70 -10.01
C PRO A 987 24.93 9.13 -9.47
N HIS A 988 25.99 8.76 -10.20
CA HIS A 988 27.34 9.25 -9.95
C HIS A 988 27.43 10.76 -10.25
N LYS A 989 28.37 11.47 -9.62
CA LYS A 989 28.65 12.89 -9.82
C LYS A 989 27.51 13.84 -9.42
N VAL A 990 26.72 13.49 -8.40
CA VAL A 990 25.77 14.42 -7.78
C VAL A 990 26.51 15.51 -7.01
N ALA A 991 27.62 15.15 -6.35
CA ALA A 991 28.47 16.10 -5.63
C ALA A 991 29.60 16.65 -6.50
N THR A 992 29.80 17.97 -6.46
CA THR A 992 30.90 18.71 -7.10
C THR A 992 31.82 19.26 -6.02
N PHE A 993 33.14 19.17 -6.20
CA PHE A 993 34.11 19.67 -5.21
C PHE A 993 35.19 20.54 -5.83
N PHE A 994 35.40 21.74 -5.28
CA PHE A 994 36.50 22.65 -5.64
C PHE A 994 37.50 22.82 -4.49
N GLY A 995 38.80 22.85 -4.81
CA GLY A 995 39.88 23.10 -3.86
C GLY A 995 41.19 23.39 -4.58
N CYS A 996 42.29 23.66 -3.86
CA CYS A 996 43.62 23.83 -4.47
C CYS A 996 44.61 22.79 -3.96
N ILE A 997 45.33 22.16 -4.89
CA ILE A 997 46.34 21.12 -4.62
C ILE A 997 47.66 21.43 -5.32
N GLY A 998 48.73 20.80 -4.87
CA GLY A 998 50.02 20.79 -5.56
C GLY A 998 50.01 19.80 -6.73
N THR A 999 50.98 19.94 -7.63
CA THR A 999 51.25 19.01 -8.74
C THR A 999 52.15 17.84 -8.30
N ASP A 1000 52.07 17.47 -7.02
CA ASP A 1000 52.87 16.43 -6.38
C ASP A 1000 52.09 15.11 -6.22
N HIS A 1001 52.77 14.07 -5.75
CA HIS A 1001 52.18 12.75 -5.56
C HIS A 1001 50.96 12.77 -4.61
N PHE A 1002 50.96 13.64 -3.60
CA PHE A 1002 49.85 13.79 -2.67
C PHE A 1002 48.61 14.41 -3.34
N GLY A 1003 48.81 15.36 -4.26
CA GLY A 1003 47.72 15.90 -5.08
C GLY A 1003 47.06 14.83 -5.94
N GLU A 1004 47.83 13.94 -6.55
CA GLU A 1004 47.31 12.81 -7.33
C GLU A 1004 46.50 11.82 -6.48
N ILE A 1005 46.92 11.53 -5.25
CA ILE A 1005 46.15 10.68 -4.32
C ILE A 1005 44.77 11.30 -4.04
N LEU A 1006 44.69 12.62 -3.82
CA LEU A 1006 43.42 13.29 -3.55
C LEU A 1006 42.47 13.22 -4.75
N LYS A 1007 42.98 13.40 -5.98
CA LYS A 1007 42.19 13.23 -7.22
C LYS A 1007 41.66 11.81 -7.36
N GLN A 1008 42.52 10.81 -7.19
CA GLN A 1008 42.14 9.41 -7.30
C GLN A 1008 41.04 9.06 -6.29
N LYS A 1009 41.17 9.49 -5.04
CA LYS A 1009 40.20 9.20 -3.97
C LYS A 1009 38.85 9.90 -4.18
N ALA A 1010 38.84 11.09 -4.78
CA ALA A 1010 37.59 11.75 -5.18
C ALA A 1010 36.89 11.01 -6.33
N ALA A 1011 37.66 10.52 -7.31
CA ALA A 1011 37.15 9.75 -8.43
C ALA A 1011 36.61 8.37 -8.01
N GLU A 1012 37.29 7.67 -7.10
CA GLU A 1012 36.84 6.42 -6.48
C GLU A 1012 35.51 6.59 -5.73
N ALA A 1013 35.29 7.76 -5.12
CA ALA A 1013 34.03 8.12 -4.47
C ALA A 1013 32.98 8.70 -5.44
N HIS A 1014 33.25 8.70 -6.75
CA HIS A 1014 32.37 9.22 -7.81
C HIS A 1014 31.97 10.70 -7.67
N VAL A 1015 32.82 11.51 -7.03
CA VAL A 1015 32.64 12.98 -6.90
C VAL A 1015 33.18 13.68 -8.15
N ASP A 1016 32.47 14.70 -8.66
CA ASP A 1016 32.95 15.54 -9.75
C ASP A 1016 33.89 16.63 -9.21
N ALA A 1017 35.13 16.23 -8.90
CA ALA A 1017 36.11 17.12 -8.30
C ALA A 1017 36.90 17.90 -9.38
N HIS A 1018 36.95 19.23 -9.23
CA HIS A 1018 37.73 20.14 -10.10
C HIS A 1018 38.70 20.92 -9.21
N TYR A 1019 39.96 20.50 -9.22
CA TYR A 1019 41.00 21.10 -8.40
C TYR A 1019 41.72 22.21 -9.15
N TYR A 1020 42.03 23.31 -8.45
CA TYR A 1020 43.02 24.28 -8.91
C TYR A 1020 44.43 23.74 -8.63
N GLU A 1021 45.14 23.39 -9.69
CA GLU A 1021 46.49 22.85 -9.59
C GLU A 1021 47.56 23.94 -9.71
N GLN A 1022 48.58 23.85 -8.86
CA GLN A 1022 49.70 24.78 -8.86
C GLN A 1022 51.02 24.06 -8.52
N SER A 1023 52.15 24.67 -8.88
CA SER A 1023 53.50 24.11 -8.72
C SER A 1023 54.41 24.90 -7.79
N LYS A 1024 53.88 25.90 -7.08
CA LYS A 1024 54.62 26.74 -6.13
C LYS A 1024 54.82 26.07 -4.78
N GLU A 1025 53.77 25.45 -4.25
CA GLU A 1025 53.74 24.80 -2.94
C GLU A 1025 53.30 23.33 -3.08
N PRO A 1026 53.78 22.42 -2.22
CA PRO A 1026 53.28 21.04 -2.19
C PRO A 1026 51.81 20.99 -1.75
N THR A 1027 51.15 19.85 -1.98
CA THR A 1027 49.78 19.62 -1.51
C THR A 1027 49.71 19.73 0.01
N GLY A 1028 48.65 20.37 0.52
CA GLY A 1028 48.45 20.53 1.96
C GLY A 1028 48.31 19.20 2.69
N THR A 1029 48.80 19.14 3.93
CA THR A 1029 48.83 17.92 4.76
C THR A 1029 48.26 18.19 6.14
N CYS A 1030 47.56 17.24 6.73
CA CYS A 1030 47.10 17.31 8.12
C CYS A 1030 47.77 16.20 8.92
N ALA A 1031 48.56 16.55 9.93
CA ALA A 1031 49.15 15.56 10.82
C ALA A 1031 48.15 15.20 11.92
N ALA A 1032 47.77 13.93 11.93
CA ALA A 1032 46.84 13.33 12.87
C ALA A 1032 47.62 12.55 13.94
N CYS A 1033 47.90 13.21 15.05
CA CYS A 1033 48.67 12.67 16.16
C CYS A 1033 47.76 11.92 17.15
N ILE A 1034 47.79 10.58 17.14
CA ILE A 1034 46.91 9.73 17.96
C ILE A 1034 47.59 9.38 19.29
N THR A 1035 46.95 9.73 20.41
CA THR A 1035 47.42 9.48 21.80
C THR A 1035 46.28 8.99 22.68
N GLY A 1036 46.23 7.69 22.96
CA GLY A 1036 45.07 7.06 23.61
C GLY A 1036 43.82 7.25 22.76
N ASP A 1037 42.74 7.75 23.35
CA ASP A 1037 41.47 8.06 22.65
C ASP A 1037 41.45 9.47 22.05
N ASN A 1038 42.51 10.27 22.20
CA ASN A 1038 42.58 11.66 21.71
C ASN A 1038 43.37 11.76 20.42
N ARG A 1039 42.91 12.63 19.52
CA ARG A 1039 43.58 12.91 18.25
C ARG A 1039 43.80 14.41 18.06
N SER A 1040 45.08 14.79 18.01
CA SER A 1040 45.46 16.19 17.82
C SER A 1040 45.78 16.43 16.35
N LEU A 1041 45.05 17.35 15.71
CA LEU A 1041 45.13 17.67 14.29
C LEU A 1041 45.95 18.93 14.06
N VAL A 1042 47.01 18.82 13.25
CA VAL A 1042 47.86 19.96 12.87
C VAL A 1042 47.81 20.11 11.35
N ALA A 1043 47.13 21.14 10.86
CA ALA A 1043 46.94 21.37 9.43
C ALA A 1043 48.01 22.28 8.83
N ASN A 1044 48.79 21.76 7.87
CA ASN A 1044 49.67 22.52 7.00
C ASN A 1044 48.98 22.76 5.65
N LEU A 1045 48.46 23.97 5.45
CA LEU A 1045 47.60 24.27 4.30
C LEU A 1045 48.35 24.27 2.96
N ALA A 1046 49.63 24.66 2.93
CA ALA A 1046 50.49 24.70 1.73
C ALA A 1046 49.74 25.14 0.45
N ALA A 1047 49.58 24.26 -0.55
CA ALA A 1047 48.83 24.52 -1.78
C ALA A 1047 47.43 25.14 -1.57
N ALA A 1048 46.70 24.74 -0.53
CA ALA A 1048 45.36 25.27 -0.27
C ALA A 1048 45.37 26.80 -0.08
N ASN A 1049 46.42 27.36 0.55
CA ASN A 1049 46.60 28.82 0.69
C ASN A 1049 46.85 29.54 -0.65
N CYS A 1050 47.18 28.81 -1.71
CA CYS A 1050 47.41 29.36 -3.04
C CYS A 1050 46.13 29.43 -3.90
N TYR A 1051 44.95 29.11 -3.35
CA TYR A 1051 43.69 29.15 -4.10
C TYR A 1051 43.48 30.53 -4.75
N ASN A 1052 43.21 30.54 -6.05
CA ASN A 1052 43.00 31.78 -6.79
C ASN A 1052 41.59 31.79 -7.41
N LYS A 1053 40.72 32.67 -6.89
CA LYS A 1053 39.34 32.81 -7.34
C LYS A 1053 39.25 33.14 -8.84
N GLU A 1054 40.04 34.10 -9.32
CA GLU A 1054 39.96 34.58 -10.71
C GLU A 1054 40.39 33.51 -11.72
N LYS A 1055 41.38 32.68 -11.35
CA LYS A 1055 41.91 31.62 -12.22
C LYS A 1055 41.15 30.30 -12.14
N HIS A 1056 40.20 30.16 -11.22
CA HIS A 1056 39.50 28.89 -11.00
C HIS A 1056 37.99 29.05 -10.85
N LEU A 1057 37.51 29.76 -9.82
CA LEU A 1057 36.07 29.93 -9.58
C LEU A 1057 35.40 30.82 -10.63
N ASP A 1058 36.10 31.87 -11.09
CA ASP A 1058 35.57 32.83 -12.04
C ASP A 1058 35.68 32.36 -13.51
N VAL A 1059 36.25 31.18 -13.74
CA VAL A 1059 36.30 30.56 -15.08
C VAL A 1059 34.89 30.08 -15.45
N ASP A 1060 34.39 30.50 -16.62
CA ASP A 1060 33.00 30.25 -17.06
C ASP A 1060 32.60 28.76 -16.99
N SER A 1061 33.49 27.85 -17.38
CA SER A 1061 33.25 26.41 -17.31
C SER A 1061 32.98 25.94 -15.88
N ASN A 1062 33.75 26.44 -14.92
CA ASN A 1062 33.64 26.08 -13.51
C ASN A 1062 32.46 26.77 -12.84
N TRP A 1063 32.21 28.05 -13.16
CA TRP A 1063 31.06 28.78 -12.66
C TRP A 1063 29.74 28.12 -13.08
N SER A 1064 29.67 27.54 -14.29
CA SER A 1064 28.49 26.80 -14.75
C SER A 1064 28.12 25.61 -13.85
N LEU A 1065 29.08 25.00 -13.14
CA LEU A 1065 28.83 23.93 -12.18
C LEU A 1065 28.22 24.48 -10.88
N VAL A 1066 28.68 25.65 -10.43
CA VAL A 1066 28.09 26.39 -9.31
C VAL A 1066 26.64 26.75 -9.63
N GLU A 1067 26.34 27.17 -10.85
CA GLU A 1067 24.98 27.51 -11.28
C GLU A 1067 24.04 26.30 -11.35
N LYS A 1068 24.54 25.08 -11.56
CA LYS A 1068 23.71 23.86 -11.57
C LYS A 1068 23.29 23.38 -10.19
N ALA A 1069 24.15 23.59 -9.19
CA ALA A 1069 23.91 23.11 -7.84
C ALA A 1069 22.64 23.71 -7.22
N GLN A 1070 21.94 22.91 -6.42
CA GLN A 1070 20.76 23.31 -5.65
C GLN A 1070 21.10 23.50 -4.17
N VAL A 1071 22.11 22.75 -3.69
CA VAL A 1071 22.63 22.81 -2.33
C VAL A 1071 24.12 23.15 -2.38
N TYR A 1072 24.53 24.14 -1.59
CA TYR A 1072 25.94 24.53 -1.41
C TYR A 1072 26.37 24.21 0.02
N TYR A 1073 27.56 23.63 0.18
CA TYR A 1073 28.14 23.40 1.50
C TYR A 1073 29.62 23.81 1.55
N ILE A 1074 29.98 24.64 2.53
CA ILE A 1074 31.36 25.09 2.73
C ILE A 1074 31.72 24.97 4.21
N ALA A 1075 32.88 24.39 4.51
CA ALA A 1075 33.41 24.34 5.88
C ALA A 1075 34.07 25.70 6.25
N GLY A 1076 33.96 26.10 7.51
CA GLY A 1076 34.48 27.36 8.03
C GLY A 1076 35.98 27.51 7.85
N PHE A 1077 36.73 26.42 7.75
CA PHE A 1077 38.17 26.43 7.45
C PHE A 1077 38.53 27.22 6.18
N PHE A 1078 37.65 27.25 5.17
CA PHE A 1078 37.93 27.96 3.92
C PHE A 1078 37.89 29.49 4.08
N LEU A 1079 37.32 30.02 5.18
CA LEU A 1079 37.40 31.44 5.57
C LEU A 1079 38.85 31.89 5.84
N THR A 1080 39.75 30.96 6.10
CA THR A 1080 41.18 31.28 6.30
C THR A 1080 41.94 31.49 4.99
N VAL A 1081 41.36 31.07 3.86
CA VAL A 1081 42.01 31.05 2.54
C VAL A 1081 41.36 32.02 1.56
N SER A 1082 40.05 31.88 1.30
CA SER A 1082 39.35 32.70 0.28
C SER A 1082 37.93 33.09 0.72
N PRO A 1083 37.78 34.00 1.70
CA PRO A 1083 36.47 34.57 2.07
C PRO A 1083 35.68 35.13 0.88
N GLU A 1084 36.37 35.69 -0.12
CA GLU A 1084 35.76 36.28 -1.31
C GLU A 1084 35.06 35.24 -2.19
N SER A 1085 35.58 34.01 -2.28
CA SER A 1085 34.96 32.91 -3.01
C SER A 1085 33.69 32.46 -2.31
N ILE A 1086 33.74 32.27 -0.98
CA ILE A 1086 32.59 31.89 -0.16
C ILE A 1086 31.46 32.91 -0.32
N LEU A 1087 31.80 34.20 -0.20
CA LEU A 1087 30.82 35.28 -0.31
C LEU A 1087 30.18 35.34 -1.70
N LYS A 1088 30.94 35.06 -2.77
CA LYS A 1088 30.40 35.01 -4.14
C LYS A 1088 29.37 33.88 -4.29
N VAL A 1089 29.69 32.67 -3.81
CA VAL A 1089 28.79 31.51 -3.87
C VAL A 1089 27.56 31.73 -2.98
N ALA A 1090 27.73 32.23 -1.76
CA ALA A 1090 26.64 32.49 -0.82
C ALA A 1090 25.64 33.53 -1.35
N LYS A 1091 26.14 34.61 -1.97
CA LYS A 1091 25.30 35.59 -2.68
C LYS A 1091 24.53 34.95 -3.82
N HIS A 1092 25.21 34.20 -4.69
CA HIS A 1092 24.55 33.50 -5.80
C HIS A 1092 23.44 32.57 -5.31
N ALA A 1093 23.69 31.78 -4.26
CA ALA A 1093 22.68 30.91 -3.67
C ALA A 1093 21.46 31.69 -3.20
N SER A 1094 21.69 32.77 -2.45
CA SER A 1094 20.63 33.64 -1.92
C SER A 1094 19.81 34.31 -3.02
N ASP A 1095 20.47 34.90 -4.03
CA ASP A 1095 19.84 35.60 -5.15
C ASP A 1095 18.98 34.65 -6.01
N ASN A 1096 19.30 33.36 -6.02
CA ASN A 1096 18.59 32.34 -6.79
C ASN A 1096 17.67 31.43 -5.93
N ASN A 1097 17.47 31.75 -4.64
CA ASN A 1097 16.67 30.99 -3.67
C ASN A 1097 17.08 29.51 -3.53
N LYS A 1098 18.40 29.25 -3.54
CA LYS A 1098 19.03 27.95 -3.31
C LYS A 1098 19.55 27.84 -1.89
N ILE A 1099 19.87 26.62 -1.44
CA ILE A 1099 20.24 26.37 -0.04
C ILE A 1099 21.74 26.52 0.14
N PHE A 1100 22.16 27.41 1.04
CA PHE A 1100 23.56 27.57 1.42
C PHE A 1100 23.83 27.11 2.87
N GLY A 1101 24.65 26.07 3.00
CA GLY A 1101 25.12 25.49 4.25
C GLY A 1101 26.55 25.93 4.60
N LEU A 1102 26.78 26.28 5.86
CA LEU A 1102 28.10 26.64 6.41
C LEU A 1102 28.37 25.83 7.69
N ASN A 1103 29.61 25.41 7.90
CA ASN A 1103 30.04 24.80 9.18
C ASN A 1103 30.94 25.77 9.97
N LEU A 1104 30.75 25.86 11.30
CA LEU A 1104 31.64 26.63 12.18
C LEU A 1104 33.05 26.01 12.24
N SER A 1105 33.14 24.69 12.11
CA SER A 1105 34.35 23.88 11.88
C SER A 1105 35.43 23.84 12.97
N ALA A 1106 35.71 24.95 13.66
CA ALA A 1106 36.63 24.96 14.80
C ALA A 1106 36.47 26.23 15.66
N PRO A 1107 36.79 26.17 16.97
CA PRO A 1107 36.72 27.33 17.87
C PRO A 1107 37.53 28.55 17.38
N PHE A 1108 38.70 28.32 16.80
CA PHE A 1108 39.59 29.39 16.34
C PHE A 1108 38.99 30.21 15.18
N ILE A 1109 38.06 29.65 14.40
CA ILE A 1109 37.36 30.36 13.32
C ILE A 1109 36.50 31.48 13.92
N SER A 1110 35.74 31.17 14.98
CA SER A 1110 34.93 32.17 15.68
C SER A 1110 35.80 33.22 16.41
N GLN A 1111 36.97 32.83 16.92
CA GLN A 1111 37.87 33.72 17.67
C GLN A 1111 38.66 34.68 16.77
N PHE A 1112 39.26 34.18 15.70
CA PHE A 1112 40.20 34.94 14.87
C PHE A 1112 39.64 35.36 13.50
N PHE A 1113 38.60 34.67 13.00
CA PHE A 1113 37.99 34.92 11.70
C PHE A 1113 36.50 35.35 11.80
N LYS A 1114 36.13 35.95 12.95
CA LYS A 1114 34.79 36.47 13.22
C LYS A 1114 34.28 37.40 12.13
N GLU A 1115 35.10 38.35 11.68
CA GLU A 1115 34.70 39.34 10.69
C GLU A 1115 34.30 38.71 9.33
N PRO A 1116 35.15 37.87 8.69
CA PRO A 1116 34.74 37.08 7.53
C PRO A 1116 33.50 36.22 7.75
N LEU A 1117 33.43 35.50 8.88
CA LEU A 1117 32.29 34.62 9.21
C LEU A 1117 30.96 35.41 9.24
N MET A 1118 30.94 36.55 9.93
CA MET A 1118 29.75 37.38 10.07
C MET A 1118 29.36 38.11 8.78
N LYS A 1119 30.28 38.29 7.82
CA LYS A 1119 29.94 38.79 6.48
C LYS A 1119 29.17 37.76 5.64
N VAL A 1120 29.42 36.47 5.85
CA VAL A 1120 28.75 35.37 5.13
C VAL A 1120 27.44 34.98 5.82
N MET A 1121 27.36 35.07 7.14
CA MET A 1121 26.21 34.66 7.97
C MET A 1121 24.82 35.08 7.42
N PRO A 1122 24.61 36.31 6.89
CA PRO A 1122 23.30 36.71 6.34
C PRO A 1122 22.78 35.88 5.17
N TYR A 1123 23.67 35.14 4.50
CA TYR A 1123 23.34 34.29 3.35
C TYR A 1123 23.17 32.81 3.74
N VAL A 1124 23.49 32.44 4.99
CA VAL A 1124 23.48 31.05 5.46
C VAL A 1124 22.05 30.60 5.79
N ASP A 1125 21.59 29.57 5.09
CA ASP A 1125 20.32 28.88 5.34
C ASP A 1125 20.48 27.78 6.38
N ILE A 1126 21.60 27.05 6.37
CA ILE A 1126 21.89 25.97 7.33
C ILE A 1126 23.25 26.20 7.96
N ILE A 1127 23.32 26.25 9.30
CA ILE A 1127 24.58 26.37 10.03
C ILE A 1127 24.82 25.11 10.85
N PHE A 1128 26.00 24.51 10.67
CA PHE A 1128 26.46 23.34 11.40
C PHE A 1128 27.54 23.73 12.41
N GLY A 1129 27.66 22.96 13.49
CA GLY A 1129 28.79 23.00 14.40
C GLY A 1129 28.67 21.95 15.50
N ASN A 1130 29.70 21.79 16.31
CA ASN A 1130 29.62 21.02 17.56
C ASN A 1130 29.38 21.92 18.79
N GLU A 1131 29.19 21.32 19.96
CA GLU A 1131 28.94 22.00 21.23
C GLU A 1131 30.05 23.01 21.58
N THR A 1132 31.31 22.67 21.30
CA THR A 1132 32.47 23.53 21.61
C THR A 1132 32.53 24.73 20.68
N GLU A 1133 32.26 24.52 19.39
CA GLU A 1133 32.18 25.56 18.37
C GLU A 1133 30.99 26.50 18.63
N ALA A 1134 29.83 25.94 18.99
CA ALA A 1134 28.63 26.70 19.31
C ALA A 1134 28.85 27.58 20.55
N ALA A 1135 29.41 27.03 21.63
CA ALA A 1135 29.75 27.79 22.83
C ALA A 1135 30.79 28.90 22.56
N THR A 1136 31.81 28.59 21.75
CA THR A 1136 32.81 29.60 21.36
C THR A 1136 32.18 30.70 20.51
N PHE A 1137 31.34 30.35 19.54
CA PHE A 1137 30.61 31.32 18.74
C PHE A 1137 29.71 32.21 19.62
N ALA A 1138 28.96 31.62 20.55
CA ALA A 1138 28.11 32.34 21.49
C ALA A 1138 28.90 33.36 22.31
N LYS A 1139 30.05 32.96 22.87
CA LYS A 1139 30.96 33.84 23.61
C LYS A 1139 31.44 35.01 22.75
N GLU A 1140 31.88 34.74 21.54
CA GLU A 1140 32.37 35.78 20.63
C GLU A 1140 31.25 36.71 20.12
N GLN A 1141 29.99 36.24 20.07
CA GLN A 1141 28.82 37.08 19.77
C GLN A 1141 28.26 37.81 20.99
N GLY A 1142 28.76 37.55 22.21
CA GLY A 1142 28.22 38.13 23.44
C GLY A 1142 26.85 37.56 23.82
N PHE A 1143 26.55 36.32 23.43
CA PHE A 1143 25.38 35.60 23.93
C PHE A 1143 25.73 35.10 25.33
N GLU A 1144 25.24 35.77 26.36
CA GLU A 1144 25.47 35.42 27.78
C GLU A 1144 24.76 34.11 28.18
N THR A 1145 25.13 32.97 27.55
CA THR A 1145 24.55 31.65 27.79
C THR A 1145 25.52 30.54 27.34
N GLU A 1146 25.47 29.40 28.02
CA GLU A 1146 26.18 28.16 27.66
C GLU A 1146 25.21 27.04 27.20
N ASP A 1147 23.89 27.30 27.23
CA ASP A 1147 22.87 26.34 26.78
C ASP A 1147 22.81 26.28 25.24
N ILE A 1148 23.17 25.12 24.68
CA ILE A 1148 23.22 24.87 23.23
C ILE A 1148 21.86 25.12 22.55
N ALA A 1149 20.74 24.80 23.19
CA ALA A 1149 19.42 25.03 22.63
C ALA A 1149 19.07 26.53 22.54
N GLU A 1150 19.45 27.30 23.57
CA GLU A 1150 19.31 28.75 23.55
C GLU A 1150 20.27 29.40 22.55
N ILE A 1151 21.51 28.91 22.45
CA ILE A 1151 22.46 29.37 21.44
C ILE A 1151 21.89 29.14 20.04
N ALA A 1152 21.36 27.95 19.75
CA ALA A 1152 20.74 27.64 18.47
C ALA A 1152 19.60 28.60 18.11
N ARG A 1153 18.72 28.91 19.07
CA ARG A 1153 17.63 29.90 18.90
C ARG A 1153 18.16 31.30 18.58
N ARG A 1154 19.22 31.74 19.26
CA ARG A 1154 19.83 33.06 19.00
C ARG A 1154 20.52 33.13 17.64
N VAL A 1155 21.21 32.07 17.25
CA VAL A 1155 21.86 31.96 15.92
C VAL A 1155 20.81 31.96 14.80
N GLN A 1156 19.69 31.25 14.98
CA GLN A 1156 18.56 31.29 14.03
C GLN A 1156 18.02 32.72 13.84
N SER A 1157 18.00 33.51 14.92
CA SER A 1157 17.47 34.89 14.94
C SER A 1157 18.42 35.94 14.34
N LEU A 1158 19.66 35.59 14.02
CA LEU A 1158 20.60 36.52 13.38
C LEU A 1158 20.09 36.96 12.00
N LEU A 1159 20.48 38.17 11.58
CA LEU A 1159 20.10 38.76 10.29
C LEU A 1159 20.25 37.75 9.13
N LYS A 1160 19.24 37.67 8.27
CA LYS A 1160 19.20 36.84 7.07
C LYS A 1160 18.59 37.61 5.90
N PHE A 1161 19.20 37.56 4.73
CA PHE A 1161 18.72 38.28 3.54
C PHE A 1161 17.61 37.56 2.79
N ASN A 1162 17.76 36.26 2.56
CA ASN A 1162 16.68 35.46 1.98
C ASN A 1162 15.58 35.22 3.03
N LYS A 1163 14.42 35.87 2.87
CA LYS A 1163 13.27 35.76 3.78
C LYS A 1163 12.30 34.63 3.43
N ASN A 1164 12.50 33.94 2.30
CA ASN A 1164 11.61 32.85 1.89
C ASN A 1164 11.77 31.59 2.75
N ARG A 1165 12.88 31.49 3.51
CA ARG A 1165 13.22 30.32 4.34
C ARG A 1165 13.81 30.78 5.66
N GLN A 1166 13.45 30.13 6.77
CA GLN A 1166 14.06 30.38 8.08
C GLN A 1166 15.46 29.72 8.14
N ARG A 1167 16.39 30.27 8.93
CA ARG A 1167 17.69 29.62 9.16
C ARG A 1167 17.49 28.35 9.99
N ILE A 1168 18.14 27.27 9.58
CA ILE A 1168 18.24 26.02 10.33
C ILE A 1168 19.61 25.99 11.01
N VAL A 1169 19.62 25.73 12.31
CA VAL A 1169 20.82 25.54 13.11
C VAL A 1169 20.87 24.08 13.50
N VAL A 1170 22.02 23.42 13.31
CA VAL A 1170 22.24 22.01 13.68
C VAL A 1170 23.55 21.91 14.46
N PHE A 1171 23.45 21.59 15.75
CA PHE A 1171 24.58 21.41 16.64
C PHE A 1171 24.69 19.98 17.14
N THR A 1172 25.76 19.29 16.77
CA THR A 1172 26.10 17.95 17.26
C THR A 1172 26.74 18.03 18.65
N GLN A 1173 26.57 17.00 19.49
CA GLN A 1173 27.08 17.00 20.87
C GLN A 1173 27.84 15.71 21.23
N GLY A 1174 28.64 15.19 20.30
CA GLY A 1174 29.35 13.92 20.47
C GLY A 1174 28.38 12.75 20.69
N ARG A 1175 28.39 12.19 21.91
CA ARG A 1175 27.47 11.11 22.32
C ARG A 1175 26.08 11.61 22.75
N GLU A 1176 25.95 12.91 23.04
CA GLU A 1176 24.70 13.52 23.47
C GLU A 1176 23.85 13.92 22.26
N ASP A 1177 22.54 14.14 22.47
CA ASP A 1177 21.58 14.43 21.42
C ASP A 1177 21.99 15.63 20.54
N THR A 1178 21.75 15.53 19.24
CA THR A 1178 21.93 16.66 18.31
C THR A 1178 20.80 17.66 18.47
N VAL A 1179 21.13 18.94 18.63
CA VAL A 1179 20.19 20.05 18.77
C VAL A 1179 19.95 20.66 17.40
N ALA A 1180 18.70 20.76 16.95
CA ALA A 1180 18.37 21.47 15.72
C ALA A 1180 17.11 22.33 15.80
N THR A 1181 17.08 23.44 15.06
CA THR A 1181 15.90 24.30 14.97
C THR A 1181 14.94 23.81 13.88
N VAL A 1182 13.67 23.59 14.23
CA VAL A 1182 12.59 23.14 13.34
C VAL A 1182 11.44 24.15 13.41
N GLY A 1183 11.33 24.99 12.37
CA GLY A 1183 10.48 26.18 12.42
C GLY A 1183 10.88 27.10 13.59
N ASP A 1184 9.90 27.53 14.38
CA ASP A 1184 10.12 28.37 15.57
C ASP A 1184 10.50 27.58 16.85
N LYS A 1185 10.69 26.25 16.74
CA LYS A 1185 11.03 25.39 17.87
C LYS A 1185 12.46 24.87 17.78
N VAL A 1186 13.05 24.56 18.93
CA VAL A 1186 14.30 23.79 19.02
C VAL A 1186 13.93 22.36 19.37
N LYS A 1187 14.37 21.39 18.59
CA LYS A 1187 14.22 19.96 18.83
C LYS A 1187 15.58 19.32 19.13
N VAL A 1188 15.55 18.23 19.87
CA VAL A 1188 16.70 17.35 20.12
C VAL A 1188 16.50 16.04 19.39
N PHE A 1189 17.59 15.48 18.88
CA PHE A 1189 17.61 14.27 18.06
C PHE A 1189 18.61 13.29 18.66
N PRO A 1190 18.16 12.12 19.16
CA PRO A 1190 19.04 11.17 19.81
C PRO A 1190 20.05 10.59 18.84
N VAL A 1191 21.29 10.44 19.30
CA VAL A 1191 22.38 9.79 18.56
C VAL A 1191 22.23 8.27 18.64
N LEU A 1192 22.73 7.54 17.65
CA LEU A 1192 22.72 6.07 17.64
C LEU A 1192 23.73 5.52 18.65
N ASP A 1193 23.24 4.75 19.62
CA ASP A 1193 24.08 4.06 20.61
C ASP A 1193 25.07 3.09 19.94
N ILE A 1194 26.30 3.06 20.47
CA ILE A 1194 27.37 2.17 20.02
C ILE A 1194 28.18 1.68 21.21
N ASP A 1195 28.62 0.40 21.16
CA ASP A 1195 29.54 -0.12 22.17
C ASP A 1195 30.90 0.58 22.04
N GLN A 1196 31.49 1.00 23.15
CA GLN A 1196 32.78 1.68 23.18
C GLN A 1196 33.89 0.85 22.50
N ASN A 1197 33.78 -0.49 22.52
CA ASN A 1197 34.74 -1.39 21.88
C ASN A 1197 34.64 -1.41 20.34
N ASP A 1198 33.52 -0.95 19.78
CA ASP A 1198 33.31 -0.85 18.33
C ASP A 1198 33.79 0.49 17.74
N ILE A 1199 34.14 1.47 18.60
CA ILE A 1199 34.69 2.75 18.18
C ILE A 1199 36.18 2.57 17.87
N VAL A 1200 36.54 2.77 16.60
CA VAL A 1200 37.92 2.67 16.12
C VAL A 1200 38.59 4.04 16.04
N ASP A 1201 37.88 5.05 15.51
CA ASP A 1201 38.42 6.40 15.29
C ASP A 1201 37.28 7.41 15.19
N THR A 1202 37.25 8.44 16.04
CA THR A 1202 36.19 9.47 16.00
C THR A 1202 36.41 10.56 14.95
N ASN A 1203 37.55 10.52 14.24
CA ASN A 1203 37.88 11.52 13.24
C ASN A 1203 36.95 11.47 12.03
N GLY A 1204 36.57 12.65 11.53
CA GLY A 1204 35.63 12.77 10.42
C GLY A 1204 34.18 12.45 10.80
N ALA A 1205 33.84 12.18 12.07
CA ALA A 1205 32.45 11.97 12.49
C ALA A 1205 31.55 13.18 12.20
N GLY A 1206 32.07 14.40 12.41
CA GLY A 1206 31.36 15.64 12.06
C GLY A 1206 31.20 15.81 10.53
N ASP A 1207 32.26 15.55 9.77
CA ASP A 1207 32.21 15.59 8.30
C ASP A 1207 31.22 14.55 7.74
N ALA A 1208 31.17 13.38 8.36
CA ALA A 1208 30.27 12.28 8.05
C ALA A 1208 28.82 12.61 8.38
N PHE A 1209 28.58 13.21 9.55
CA PHE A 1209 27.26 13.72 9.90
C PHE A 1209 26.76 14.70 8.86
N VAL A 1210 27.59 15.66 8.47
CA VAL A 1210 27.20 16.63 7.44
C VAL A 1210 27.05 15.95 6.07
N GLY A 1211 27.91 15.00 5.71
CA GLY A 1211 27.79 14.26 4.45
C GLY A 1211 26.48 13.47 4.33
N GLY A 1212 26.10 12.72 5.37
CA GLY A 1212 24.80 12.05 5.43
C GLY A 1212 23.63 13.03 5.46
N PHE A 1213 23.77 14.15 6.15
CA PHE A 1213 22.74 15.20 6.10
C PHE A 1213 22.54 15.75 4.68
N LEU A 1214 23.64 16.02 3.97
CA LEU A 1214 23.60 16.57 2.62
C LEU A 1214 23.07 15.57 1.59
N SER A 1215 23.27 14.26 1.78
CA SER A 1215 22.76 13.23 0.87
C SER A 1215 21.23 13.24 0.80
N GLU A 1216 20.57 13.42 1.94
CA GLU A 1216 19.12 13.49 2.00
C GLU A 1216 18.60 14.89 1.69
N LEU A 1217 19.35 15.93 2.04
CA LEU A 1217 18.98 17.30 1.72
C LEU A 1217 18.91 17.54 0.20
N VAL A 1218 19.88 17.02 -0.57
CA VAL A 1218 19.86 17.14 -2.04
C VAL A 1218 18.76 16.30 -2.69
N GLN A 1219 18.22 15.32 -1.95
CA GLN A 1219 17.06 14.52 -2.32
C GLN A 1219 15.72 15.14 -1.86
N GLU A 1220 15.75 16.38 -1.34
CA GLU A 1220 14.58 17.09 -0.82
C GLU A 1220 13.85 16.32 0.30
N LYS A 1221 14.59 15.54 1.10
CA LYS A 1221 14.02 14.84 2.26
C LYS A 1221 13.75 15.79 3.44
N PRO A 1222 12.82 15.45 4.33
CA PRO A 1222 12.58 16.22 5.56
C PRO A 1222 13.84 16.36 6.43
N LEU A 1223 13.91 17.42 7.23
CA LEU A 1223 15.04 17.74 8.12
C LEU A 1223 15.36 16.59 9.08
N GLU A 1224 14.33 15.94 9.61
CA GLU A 1224 14.44 14.76 10.47
C GLU A 1224 15.22 13.62 9.79
N GLU A 1225 14.97 13.37 8.50
CA GLU A 1225 15.63 12.33 7.73
C GLU A 1225 17.08 12.70 7.40
N CYS A 1226 17.33 13.99 7.15
CA CYS A 1226 18.68 14.53 6.98
C CYS A 1226 19.53 14.31 8.25
N ILE A 1227 18.98 14.60 9.43
CA ILE A 1227 19.69 14.38 10.70
C ILE A 1227 19.94 12.88 10.95
N ARG A 1228 18.95 12.03 10.64
CA ARG A 1228 19.09 10.56 10.77
C ARG A 1228 20.19 10.01 9.86
N ALA A 1229 20.24 10.46 8.61
CA ALA A 1229 21.29 10.11 7.67
C ALA A 1229 22.66 10.58 8.15
N GLY A 1230 22.73 11.77 8.74
CA GLY A 1230 23.93 12.27 9.39
C GLY A 1230 24.38 11.37 10.55
N HIS A 1231 23.48 11.01 11.47
CA HIS A 1231 23.82 10.08 12.56
C HIS A 1231 24.27 8.72 12.07
N TYR A 1232 23.60 8.17 11.05
CA TYR A 1232 24.00 6.92 10.42
C TYR A 1232 25.42 7.01 9.85
N ALA A 1233 25.69 8.01 9.01
CA ALA A 1233 26.99 8.18 8.38
C ALA A 1233 28.09 8.35 9.43
N ALA A 1234 27.86 9.17 10.46
CA ALA A 1234 28.79 9.30 11.58
C ALA A 1234 29.03 7.96 12.30
N ASN A 1235 27.96 7.20 12.59
CA ASN A 1235 28.04 5.90 13.26
C ASN A 1235 28.83 4.85 12.45
N VAL A 1236 28.75 4.90 11.12
CA VAL A 1236 29.52 4.02 10.21
C VAL A 1236 30.99 4.41 10.17
N ILE A 1237 31.29 5.70 10.14
CA ILE A 1237 32.66 6.21 10.05
C ILE A 1237 33.43 5.97 11.35
N ILE A 1238 32.81 6.17 12.52
CA ILE A 1238 33.53 6.00 13.80
C ILE A 1238 34.04 4.57 14.07
N ARG A 1239 33.53 3.58 13.33
CA ARG A 1239 33.92 2.16 13.39
C ARG A 1239 35.10 1.82 12.48
N ARG A 1240 35.68 2.82 11.82
CA ARG A 1240 36.74 2.64 10.82
C ARG A 1240 37.86 3.64 11.07
N ALA A 1241 39.06 3.32 10.60
CA ALA A 1241 40.18 4.25 10.65
C ALA A 1241 40.01 5.38 9.62
N GLY A 1242 40.15 6.62 10.06
CA GLY A 1242 39.96 7.82 9.26
C GLY A 1242 38.53 7.96 8.71
N CYS A 1243 38.36 8.91 7.79
CA CYS A 1243 37.08 9.15 7.15
C CYS A 1243 36.85 8.19 5.96
N THR A 1244 36.73 6.89 6.28
CA THR A 1244 36.59 5.79 5.31
C THR A 1244 35.27 5.04 5.48
N PHE A 1245 34.69 4.58 4.37
CA PHE A 1245 33.36 3.96 4.32
C PHE A 1245 33.37 2.68 3.47
N PRO A 1246 32.41 1.73 3.66
CA PRO A 1246 32.30 0.53 2.84
C PRO A 1246 31.82 0.87 1.42
N GLU A 1247 31.84 -0.10 0.50
CA GLU A 1247 31.40 0.11 -0.88
C GLU A 1247 29.97 0.65 -0.97
N LYS A 1248 29.05 0.11 -0.16
CA LYS A 1248 27.64 0.51 -0.12
C LYS A 1248 27.20 0.91 1.29
N PRO A 1249 26.40 1.98 1.44
CA PRO A 1249 25.69 2.26 2.68
C PRO A 1249 24.59 1.20 2.89
N ASP A 1250 24.39 0.83 4.15
CA ASP A 1250 23.23 0.09 4.65
C ASP A 1250 22.27 1.06 5.35
N PHE A 1251 22.02 2.20 4.70
CA PHE A 1251 21.06 3.20 5.16
C PHE A 1251 19.75 2.96 4.42
N GLN A 1252 18.71 2.57 5.16
CA GLN A 1252 17.36 2.34 4.65
C GLN A 1252 16.41 3.46 5.10
#